data_AF-A0A9R0R9Z2-F1
#
_entry.id   AF-A0A9R0R9Z2-F1
#
_cell.length_a   1.000
_cell.length_b   1.000
_cell.length_c   1.000
_cell.angle_alpha   90.00
_cell.angle_beta   90.00
_cell.angle_gamma   90.00
#
_symmetry.space_group_name_H-M   'P 1'
#
loop_
_entity.id
_entity.type
_entity.pdbx_description
1 polymer ?
#
loop_
_entity_poly.entity_id
_entity_poly.type
_entity_poly.pdbx_seq_one_letter_code
_entity_poly.pdbx_strand_id
1 'polypeptide(L)'
;MATILECLLRSCATKLQNIITNEVILILGVEKELTKVLRRVELIECCLYDAEKRTKELAVNSWLGQLRDVIYEADEILDVVRCKGSKLLPEHPSSSSNKSAAHKVLSVSSSFRNIVPRHDVAVRIRALNKKIEHITKDKIFLTFNSNTQPTGNAPTSKLIRSSDLVEPNLVGKEILYSSRKLVDLVLAHKESKSYKLAIVGTGGVGKTTLAQKIYNDPKIKGSFKKHAWICVSKDYDEIGLLKEVLRNTGVHRKQGETKAELQRKLAETMKGKSFFLVLDDVWRSNVWVDLLRISLHETVAGVILVTTRDDQIAKRIGVEHTHRVDLMSAEVGWELLWKSMHIDDEKKVQNLRNIGIEIVRKCGCLPLAIKVTASALACKDSTENEWKRFLGRYVGSQDMLSDEIEGALYLSYDDLPHHLKQCFLYCGLYVEDSTILRRVITRLWIAEGFVEEQQGQVLEDTAEDYYYELIHRNLLQPDKNNFDLAGCKMHDLLRQLACNISREECFVGDIESLRGEDMSKLRRVTVVPKKDMLVLPSMDKVKVKLRTFITIRGPHRIEDTLFKRFLLLRVLVLNYALVQSFPDYIGELIHLRLLDLDYTGISCLPESIGSLKNLQVLSLRHCKALHSLPLAMTQLCNLRCFFLIGADINHVPKGIGKLKFLNALQGFPVGNGSDNADVQDGWELEELSFVSQMRSLNLNRLKNAAHCTSNTVLADKKHLKVLTVEWTEQREEEYQEEDICNAESVFEQLIPPRNLEQLFIRLYFGRRYPTWFGTTYLCSLVHLAIRYSQSCVDLPPLGQLPNLKYLLIVGSYALTKGYAQLGGVVFF
;
A
#
# COMPACT_ATOMS: atom_id res chain seq x y z
N MET A 1 21.69 2.66 7.88
CA MET A 1 21.36 2.38 9.30
C MET A 1 21.04 3.64 10.08
N ALA A 2 21.93 4.64 10.09
CA ALA A 2 21.73 5.89 10.84
C ALA A 2 20.49 6.70 10.38
N THR A 3 20.22 6.69 9.09
CA THR A 3 19.08 7.37 8.49
C THR A 3 17.71 6.82 8.93
N ILE A 4 17.63 5.51 9.20
CA ILE A 4 16.45 4.87 9.78
C ILE A 4 16.28 5.34 11.23
N LEU A 5 17.40 5.53 11.92
CA LEU A 5 17.45 5.88 13.33
C LEU A 5 16.99 7.31 13.62
N GLU A 6 17.34 8.28 12.76
CA GLU A 6 16.82 9.65 12.82
C GLU A 6 15.29 9.67 12.81
N CYS A 7 14.68 8.94 11.86
CA CYS A 7 13.22 8.84 11.76
C CYS A 7 12.60 8.22 13.02
N LEU A 8 13.22 7.14 13.54
CA LEU A 8 12.75 6.45 14.73
C LEU A 8 12.86 7.32 15.99
N LEU A 9 13.95 8.09 16.13
CA LEU A 9 14.19 8.96 17.27
C LEU A 9 13.20 10.12 17.32
N ARG A 10 12.99 10.80 16.19
CA ARG A 10 12.00 11.88 16.09
C ARG A 10 10.58 11.38 16.36
N SER A 11 10.21 10.23 15.76
CA SER A 11 8.91 9.58 16.03
C SER A 11 8.75 9.24 17.52
N CYS A 12 9.80 8.71 18.15
CA CYS A 12 9.82 8.38 19.57
C CYS A 12 9.66 9.64 20.45
N ALA A 13 10.40 10.71 20.14
CA ALA A 13 10.32 11.99 20.84
C ALA A 13 8.90 12.57 20.80
N THR A 14 8.29 12.65 19.62
CA THR A 14 6.90 13.15 19.47
C THR A 14 5.91 12.30 20.25
N LYS A 15 6.04 10.96 20.20
CA LYS A 15 5.17 10.07 20.98
C LYS A 15 5.36 10.24 22.49
N LEU A 16 6.59 10.46 22.95
CA LEU A 16 6.91 10.75 24.35
C LEU A 16 6.30 12.08 24.79
N GLN A 17 6.44 13.14 23.99
CA GLN A 17 5.81 14.43 24.28
C GLN A 17 4.28 14.30 24.41
N ASN A 18 3.65 13.60 23.46
CA ASN A 18 2.20 13.37 23.48
C ASN A 18 1.74 12.48 24.64
N ILE A 19 2.57 11.51 25.08
CA ILE A 19 2.18 10.63 26.18
C ILE A 19 2.33 11.31 27.54
N ILE A 20 3.37 12.13 27.74
CA ILE A 20 3.68 12.77 29.03
C ILE A 20 2.52 13.67 29.49
N THR A 21 1.85 14.34 28.57
CA THR A 21 0.71 15.22 28.85
C THR A 21 -0.62 14.48 29.06
N ASN A 22 -0.64 13.15 28.90
CA ASN A 22 -1.84 12.34 29.00
C ASN A 22 -2.17 12.01 30.48
N GLU A 23 -3.45 12.11 30.86
CA GLU A 23 -3.94 11.79 32.22
C GLU A 23 -3.54 10.38 32.69
N VAL A 24 -3.41 9.44 31.75
CA VAL A 24 -2.90 8.09 31.99
C VAL A 24 -1.54 8.08 32.69
N ILE A 25 -0.65 9.01 32.38
CA ILE A 25 0.69 9.08 32.97
C ILE A 25 0.66 9.56 34.42
N LEU A 26 -0.25 10.49 34.76
CA LEU A 26 -0.48 10.92 36.14
C LEU A 26 -0.93 9.72 37.00
N ILE A 27 -1.81 8.88 36.45
CA ILE A 27 -2.30 7.66 37.11
C ILE A 27 -1.20 6.61 37.28
N LEU A 28 -0.24 6.53 36.35
CA LEU A 28 0.86 5.57 36.40
C LEU A 28 2.05 6.05 37.25
N GLY A 29 2.18 7.36 37.51
CA GLY A 29 3.24 7.92 38.35
C GLY A 29 4.64 7.86 37.73
N VAL A 30 4.74 7.80 36.39
CA VAL A 30 6.00 7.60 35.64
C VAL A 30 6.47 8.83 34.86
N GLU A 31 5.79 9.97 35.01
CA GLU A 31 6.05 11.22 34.29
C GLU A 31 7.53 11.63 34.35
N LYS A 32 8.11 11.73 35.56
CA LYS A 32 9.51 12.11 35.75
C LYS A 32 10.49 11.19 35.02
N GLU A 33 10.18 9.89 34.95
CA GLU A 33 11.04 8.92 34.27
C GLU A 33 10.91 9.04 32.75
N LEU A 34 9.72 9.27 32.21
CA LEU A 34 9.51 9.52 30.78
C LEU A 34 10.12 10.83 30.32
N THR A 35 10.05 11.90 31.13
CA THR A 35 10.71 13.18 30.82
C THR A 35 12.23 13.03 30.74
N LYS A 36 12.83 12.14 31.55
CA LYS A 36 14.26 11.80 31.42
C LYS A 36 14.57 11.07 30.11
N VAL A 37 13.71 10.13 29.70
CA VAL A 37 13.84 9.44 28.40
C VAL A 37 13.79 10.47 27.27
N LEU A 38 12.79 11.35 27.27
CA LEU A 38 12.61 12.38 26.24
C LEU A 38 13.86 13.26 26.09
N ARG A 39 14.36 13.84 27.19
CA ARG A 39 15.56 14.69 27.16
C ARG A 39 16.79 13.98 26.59
N ARG A 40 16.94 12.68 26.87
CA ARG A 40 18.08 11.90 26.35
C ARG A 40 17.90 11.55 24.88
N VAL A 41 16.68 11.25 24.45
CA VAL A 41 16.35 11.04 23.03
C VAL A 41 16.64 12.30 22.22
N GLU A 42 16.21 13.48 22.70
CA GLU A 42 16.49 14.78 22.08
C GLU A 42 18.00 15.07 22.02
N LEU A 43 18.75 14.75 23.08
CA LEU A 43 20.21 14.90 23.09
C LEU A 43 20.88 14.00 22.03
N ILE A 44 20.42 12.76 21.89
CA ILE A 44 20.94 11.82 20.90
C ILE A 44 20.63 12.30 19.48
N GLU A 45 19.44 12.88 19.26
CA GLU A 45 19.05 13.46 17.96
C GLU A 45 20.06 14.52 17.50
N CYS A 46 20.55 15.38 18.40
CA CYS A 46 21.55 16.40 18.07
C CYS A 46 22.90 15.85 17.61
N CYS A 47 23.26 14.61 18.01
CA CYS A 47 24.56 14.00 17.70
C CYS A 47 24.50 12.99 16.55
N LEU A 48 23.29 12.62 16.09
CA LEU A 48 23.10 11.63 15.02
C LEU A 48 23.85 12.00 13.75
N TYR A 49 23.75 13.26 13.32
CA TYR A 49 24.35 13.72 12.05
C TYR A 49 25.86 13.45 11.98
N ASP A 50 26.58 13.67 13.08
CA ASP A 50 28.02 13.38 13.16
C ASP A 50 28.30 11.87 13.18
N ALA A 51 27.47 11.10 13.90
CA ALA A 51 27.53 9.64 13.88
C ALA A 51 27.27 9.06 12.48
N GLU A 52 26.38 9.67 11.68
CA GLU A 52 26.10 9.23 10.31
C GLU A 52 27.34 9.33 9.41
N LYS A 53 28.08 10.44 9.51
CA LYS A 53 29.32 10.66 8.74
C LYS A 53 30.41 9.66 9.09
N ARG A 54 30.39 9.15 10.31
CA ARG A 54 31.38 8.22 10.86
C ARG A 54 30.92 6.77 10.85
N THR A 55 29.85 6.45 10.12
CA THR A 55 29.30 5.08 9.99
C THR A 55 30.28 4.03 9.49
N LYS A 56 31.39 4.44 8.84
CA LYS A 56 32.48 3.55 8.43
C LYS A 56 33.24 2.95 9.64
N GLU A 57 33.23 3.62 10.79
CA GLU A 57 33.86 3.13 12.00
C GLU A 57 33.03 1.98 12.59
N LEU A 58 33.60 0.77 12.68
CA LEU A 58 32.91 -0.41 13.23
C LEU A 58 32.32 -0.15 14.63
N ALA A 59 33.02 0.65 15.45
CA ALA A 59 32.58 1.06 16.76
C ALA A 59 31.30 1.92 16.69
N VAL A 60 31.29 2.94 15.83
CA VAL A 60 30.12 3.82 15.62
C VAL A 60 28.94 3.03 15.06
N ASN A 61 29.18 2.13 14.11
CA ASN A 61 28.12 1.30 13.54
C ASN A 61 27.51 0.33 14.59
N SER A 62 28.34 -0.26 15.45
CA SER A 62 27.88 -1.06 16.58
C SER A 62 27.05 -0.24 17.57
N TRP A 63 27.48 0.99 17.88
CA TRP A 63 26.74 1.92 18.73
C TRP A 63 25.38 2.29 18.14
N LEU A 64 25.32 2.59 16.84
CA LEU A 64 24.06 2.88 16.12
C LEU A 64 23.09 1.69 16.17
N GLY A 65 23.60 0.46 16.02
CA GLY A 65 22.80 -0.76 16.14
C GLY A 65 22.20 -0.95 17.54
N GLN A 66 22.97 -0.65 18.61
CA GLN A 66 22.47 -0.71 19.99
C GLN A 66 21.40 0.36 20.26
N LEU A 67 21.64 1.59 19.80
CA LEU A 67 20.70 2.69 19.92
C LEU A 67 19.37 2.36 19.22
N ARG A 68 19.44 1.83 18.00
CA ARG A 68 18.27 1.36 17.24
C ARG A 68 17.41 0.38 18.04
N ASP A 69 18.04 -0.64 18.64
CA ASP A 69 17.33 -1.63 19.44
C ASP A 69 16.65 -1.03 20.67
N VAL A 70 17.29 -0.06 21.33
CA VAL A 70 16.74 0.64 22.50
C VAL A 70 15.59 1.57 22.12
N ILE A 71 15.65 2.23 20.97
CA ILE A 71 14.53 3.08 20.50
C ILE A 71 13.33 2.23 20.11
N TYR A 72 13.53 1.05 19.53
CA TYR A 72 12.45 0.10 19.34
C TYR A 72 11.82 -0.36 20.66
N GLU A 73 12.64 -0.69 21.66
CA GLU A 73 12.15 -1.04 22.99
C GLU A 73 11.38 0.12 23.65
N ALA A 74 11.81 1.38 23.45
CA ALA A 74 11.09 2.55 23.92
C ALA A 74 9.67 2.62 23.30
N ASP A 75 9.59 2.49 21.98
CA ASP A 75 8.34 2.51 21.22
C ASP A 75 7.40 1.35 21.62
N GLU A 76 7.95 0.18 21.95
CA GLU A 76 7.18 -0.94 22.52
C GLU A 76 6.65 -0.62 23.93
N ILE A 77 7.47 -0.07 24.81
CA ILE A 77 7.04 0.31 26.16
C ILE A 77 5.94 1.36 26.11
N LEU A 78 5.97 2.30 25.16
CA LEU A 78 4.93 3.30 24.97
C LEU A 78 3.57 2.66 24.62
N ASP A 79 3.54 1.65 23.76
CA ASP A 79 2.31 0.90 23.45
C ASP A 79 1.79 0.17 24.72
N VAL A 80 2.68 -0.40 25.55
CA VAL A 80 2.33 -1.05 26.83
C VAL A 80 1.73 -0.03 27.81
N VAL A 81 2.34 1.15 27.92
CA VAL A 81 1.87 2.25 28.78
C VAL A 81 0.45 2.66 28.39
N ARG A 82 0.19 2.86 27.09
CA ARG A 82 -1.15 3.20 26.58
C ARG A 82 -2.16 2.10 26.85
N CYS A 83 -1.81 0.85 26.56
CA CYS A 83 -2.68 -0.31 26.73
C CYS A 83 -3.02 -0.58 28.21
N LYS A 84 -2.03 -0.57 29.10
CA LYS A 84 -2.27 -0.80 30.54
C LYS A 84 -2.91 0.41 31.21
N GLY A 85 -2.51 1.61 30.81
CA GLY A 85 -3.02 2.86 31.35
C GLY A 85 -4.51 3.10 31.05
N SER A 86 -4.96 2.78 29.84
CA SER A 86 -6.38 2.88 29.47
C SER A 86 -7.30 1.95 30.29
N LYS A 87 -6.79 0.81 30.78
CA LYS A 87 -7.53 -0.08 31.69
C LYS A 87 -7.70 0.49 33.11
N LEU A 88 -6.94 1.52 33.46
CA LEU A 88 -6.96 2.16 34.79
C LEU A 88 -7.88 3.37 34.87
N LEU A 89 -8.33 3.89 33.72
CA LEU A 89 -9.33 4.95 33.68
C LEU A 89 -10.71 4.36 33.98
N PRO A 90 -11.55 5.01 34.82
CA PRO A 90 -12.94 4.62 34.95
C PRO A 90 -13.59 4.71 33.56
N GLU A 91 -14.26 3.65 33.12
CA GLU A 91 -15.13 3.75 31.94
C GLU A 91 -16.12 4.88 32.20
N HIS A 92 -16.05 5.96 31.43
CA HIS A 92 -17.08 7.00 31.48
C HIS A 92 -18.42 6.30 31.16
N PRO A 93 -19.39 6.27 32.09
CA PRO A 93 -20.73 5.92 31.71
C PRO A 93 -21.17 6.97 30.69
N SER A 94 -21.60 6.50 29.53
CA SER A 94 -22.34 7.30 28.55
C SER A 94 -23.32 8.21 29.29
N SER A 95 -23.30 9.49 28.93
CA SER A 95 -24.21 10.51 29.42
C SER A 95 -25.65 10.21 29.01
N SER A 96 -26.30 9.31 29.73
CA SER A 96 -27.76 9.09 29.70
C SER A 96 -28.21 8.17 30.84
N SER A 97 -28.16 8.66 32.07
CA SER A 97 -29.24 8.43 33.04
C SER A 97 -29.07 9.34 34.24
N ASN A 98 -29.96 10.33 34.36
CA ASN A 98 -30.20 11.00 35.62
C ASN A 98 -30.84 9.99 36.58
N LYS A 99 -30.11 9.54 37.61
CA LYS A 99 -30.68 9.12 38.89
C LYS A 99 -29.60 9.10 40.01
N SER A 100 -29.81 10.05 40.93
CA SER A 100 -29.33 10.20 42.32
C SER A 100 -27.86 9.99 42.67
N ALA A 101 -27.22 11.09 43.06
CA ALA A 101 -26.05 11.12 43.91
C ALA A 101 -26.41 10.75 45.36
N ALA A 102 -25.92 9.61 45.85
CA ALA A 102 -25.63 9.37 47.27
C ALA A 102 -24.74 8.11 47.40
N HIS A 103 -23.71 8.21 48.25
CA HIS A 103 -22.73 7.18 48.62
C HIS A 103 -21.54 6.94 47.66
N LYS A 104 -20.67 7.96 47.55
CA LYS A 104 -19.23 7.74 47.37
C LYS A 104 -18.63 7.17 48.66
N VAL A 105 -18.76 5.86 48.87
CA VAL A 105 -17.85 5.13 49.75
C VAL A 105 -16.71 4.63 48.87
N LEU A 106 -15.53 5.22 49.05
CA LEU A 106 -14.27 4.75 48.46
C LEU A 106 -14.05 3.30 48.87
N SER A 107 -14.38 2.36 47.98
CA SER A 107 -13.97 0.98 48.13
C SER A 107 -12.44 0.91 48.00
N VAL A 108 -11.76 0.86 49.14
CA VAL A 108 -10.30 0.76 49.28
C VAL A 108 -9.74 -0.54 48.62
N SER A 109 -10.62 -1.45 48.17
CA SER A 109 -10.24 -2.70 47.49
C SER A 109 -9.92 -2.56 45.99
N SER A 110 -10.31 -1.46 45.32
CA SER A 110 -9.97 -1.22 43.90
C SER A 110 -8.58 -0.59 43.72
N SER A 111 -8.07 0.09 44.74
CA SER A 111 -6.73 0.72 44.76
C SER A 111 -5.59 -0.30 44.71
N PHE A 112 -5.81 -1.52 45.22
CA PHE A 112 -4.79 -2.58 45.27
C PHE A 112 -4.69 -3.44 44.00
N ARG A 113 -5.77 -3.55 43.19
CA ARG A 113 -5.74 -4.27 41.90
C ARG A 113 -4.89 -3.56 40.83
N ASN A 114 -4.61 -2.28 41.04
CA ASN A 114 -3.91 -1.42 40.09
C ASN A 114 -2.41 -1.24 40.39
N ILE A 115 -1.88 -1.82 41.48
CA ILE A 115 -0.47 -1.68 41.87
C ILE A 115 0.44 -2.50 40.96
N VAL A 116 0.08 -3.75 40.64
CA VAL A 116 0.91 -4.66 39.83
C VAL A 116 1.12 -4.12 38.40
N PRO A 117 0.09 -3.66 37.67
CA PRO A 117 0.27 -3.04 36.35
C PRO A 117 1.13 -1.76 36.39
N ARG A 118 0.92 -0.90 37.40
CA ARG A 118 1.72 0.32 37.61
C ARG A 118 3.19 0.00 37.89
N HIS A 119 3.45 -0.96 38.76
CA HIS A 119 4.80 -1.37 39.11
C HIS A 119 5.55 -1.98 37.91
N ASP A 120 4.92 -2.87 37.14
CA ASP A 120 5.53 -3.46 35.93
C ASP A 120 5.90 -2.38 34.90
N VAL A 121 4.99 -1.44 34.60
CA VAL A 121 5.27 -0.34 33.67
C VAL A 121 6.42 0.54 34.18
N ALA A 122 6.41 0.91 35.46
CA ALA A 122 7.46 1.73 36.06
C ALA A 122 8.83 1.01 36.03
N VAL A 123 8.88 -0.29 36.29
CA VAL A 123 10.11 -1.09 36.20
C VAL A 123 10.66 -1.11 34.78
N ARG A 124 9.80 -1.31 33.77
CA ARG A 124 10.22 -1.30 32.35
C ARG A 124 10.78 0.06 31.93
N ILE A 125 10.12 1.16 32.30
CA ILE A 125 10.59 2.52 31.99
C ILE A 125 11.93 2.80 32.70
N ARG A 126 12.10 2.39 33.96
CA ARG A 126 13.39 2.54 34.67
C ARG A 126 14.50 1.72 34.02
N ALA A 127 14.21 0.51 33.56
CA ALA A 127 15.17 -0.32 32.84
C ALA A 127 15.57 0.32 31.49
N LEU A 128 14.61 0.87 30.75
CA LEU A 128 14.85 1.64 29.53
C LEU A 128 15.73 2.86 29.81
N ASN A 129 15.43 3.62 30.86
CA ASN A 129 16.24 4.76 31.28
C ASN A 129 17.69 4.37 31.54
N LYS A 130 17.94 3.24 32.22
CA LYS A 130 19.31 2.74 32.45
C LYS A 130 20.03 2.36 31.15
N LYS A 131 19.33 1.75 30.19
CA LYS A 131 19.90 1.40 28.87
C LYS A 131 20.28 2.63 28.05
N ILE A 132 19.37 3.61 27.96
CA ILE A 132 19.64 4.88 27.26
C ILE A 132 20.78 5.63 27.96
N GLU A 133 20.82 5.62 29.29
CA GLU A 133 21.92 6.23 30.04
C GLU A 133 23.27 5.61 29.69
N HIS A 134 23.34 4.28 29.59
CA HIS A 134 24.54 3.58 29.19
C HIS A 134 25.00 4.01 27.78
N ILE A 135 24.08 4.11 26.83
CA ILE A 135 24.36 4.60 25.46
C ILE A 135 24.91 6.03 25.48
N THR A 136 24.31 6.92 26.27
CA THR A 136 24.74 8.34 26.37
C THR A 136 26.03 8.54 27.18
N LYS A 137 26.48 7.53 27.93
CA LYS A 137 27.75 7.55 28.67
C LYS A 137 28.86 6.76 27.97
N ASP A 138 28.55 6.15 26.82
CA ASP A 138 29.53 5.43 26.02
C ASP A 138 30.63 6.37 25.52
N LYS A 139 31.87 5.90 25.51
CA LYS A 139 33.03 6.69 25.06
C LYS A 139 32.85 7.17 23.62
N ILE A 140 32.23 6.37 22.76
CA ILE A 140 31.94 6.70 21.36
C ILE A 140 31.00 7.90 21.29
N PHE A 141 29.93 7.90 22.09
CA PHE A 141 28.97 9.01 22.12
C PHE A 141 29.63 10.34 22.50
N LEU A 142 30.54 10.31 23.48
CA LEU A 142 31.28 11.48 23.93
C LEU A 142 32.26 12.04 22.86
N THR A 143 32.53 11.29 21.80
CA THR A 143 33.34 11.79 20.66
C THR A 143 32.52 12.57 19.63
N PHE A 144 31.18 12.57 19.72
CA PHE A 144 30.33 13.24 18.75
C PHE A 144 30.15 14.72 19.07
N ASN A 145 30.15 15.54 18.03
CA ASN A 145 30.03 16.98 18.17
C ASN A 145 28.56 17.43 18.13
N SER A 146 28.08 18.05 19.22
CA SER A 146 26.68 18.50 19.36
C SER A 146 26.36 19.80 18.60
N ASN A 147 27.38 20.50 18.08
CA ASN A 147 27.23 21.81 17.42
C ASN A 147 26.95 21.70 15.90
N THR A 148 26.95 20.48 15.35
CA THR A 148 26.71 20.23 13.92
C THR A 148 25.22 20.07 13.65
N GLN A 149 24.51 21.18 13.50
CA GLN A 149 23.12 21.17 13.03
C GLN A 149 23.07 20.71 11.56
N PRO A 150 22.05 19.92 11.15
CA PRO A 150 21.79 19.67 9.75
C PRO A 150 21.54 21.01 9.04
N THR A 151 22.09 21.15 7.83
CA THR A 151 21.91 22.35 7.02
C THR A 151 20.48 22.36 6.50
N GLY A 152 19.62 23.06 7.23
CA GLY A 152 18.26 23.42 6.82
C GLY A 152 17.28 22.26 6.86
N ASN A 153 16.15 22.46 7.54
CA ASN A 153 14.91 21.82 7.13
C ASN A 153 14.79 22.06 5.63
N ALA A 154 14.94 21.02 4.81
CA ALA A 154 14.54 21.11 3.42
C ALA A 154 13.11 21.65 3.45
N PRO A 155 12.81 22.77 2.76
CA PRO A 155 11.47 23.30 2.76
C PRO A 155 10.55 22.13 2.43
N THR A 156 9.53 21.90 3.28
CA THR A 156 8.41 21.01 2.94
C THR A 156 8.08 21.30 1.51
N SER A 157 8.42 20.36 0.63
CA SER A 157 8.32 20.57 -0.81
C SER A 157 6.92 21.10 -1.05
N LYS A 158 6.78 22.18 -1.83
CA LYS A 158 5.47 22.53 -2.37
C LYS A 158 4.92 21.22 -2.92
N LEU A 159 3.88 20.69 -2.28
CA LEU A 159 3.18 19.50 -2.71
C LEU A 159 2.58 19.88 -4.06
N ILE A 160 3.36 19.70 -5.11
CA ILE A 160 2.89 19.82 -6.48
C ILE A 160 2.02 18.58 -6.65
N ARG A 161 0.76 18.68 -6.23
CA ARG A 161 -0.31 17.88 -6.81
C ARG A 161 -0.52 18.45 -8.22
N SER A 162 0.41 18.21 -9.15
CA SER A 162 0.10 18.45 -10.54
C SER A 162 -0.79 17.31 -11.03
N SER A 163 -1.87 17.70 -11.68
CA SER A 163 -2.78 16.84 -12.45
C SER A 163 -2.10 16.18 -13.65
N ASP A 164 -0.85 16.54 -13.91
CA ASP A 164 -0.11 16.17 -15.10
C ASP A 164 1.08 15.32 -14.67
N LEU A 165 0.81 14.06 -14.33
CA LEU A 165 1.82 13.02 -14.40
C LEU A 165 2.07 12.77 -15.89
N VAL A 166 2.86 13.68 -16.46
CA VAL A 166 3.17 13.80 -17.90
C VAL A 166 3.67 12.46 -18.43
N GLU A 167 3.40 12.22 -19.72
CA GLU A 167 4.07 11.18 -20.50
C GLU A 167 5.57 11.12 -20.16
N PRO A 168 6.19 9.92 -20.16
CA PRO A 168 7.60 9.80 -19.85
C PRO A 168 8.34 10.76 -20.77
N ASN A 169 9.04 11.76 -20.22
CA ASN A 169 9.92 12.63 -20.97
C ASN A 169 10.85 11.74 -21.79
N LEU A 170 10.50 11.56 -23.06
CA LEU A 170 11.14 10.67 -24.00
C LEU A 170 12.08 11.58 -24.78
N VAL A 171 13.33 11.56 -24.39
CA VAL A 171 14.39 12.27 -25.10
C VAL A 171 15.05 11.33 -26.10
N GLY A 172 15.72 11.93 -27.08
CA GLY A 172 16.41 11.19 -28.13
C GLY A 172 15.49 10.77 -29.28
N LYS A 173 15.92 11.07 -30.51
CA LYS A 173 15.25 10.62 -31.75
C LYS A 173 15.36 9.10 -31.96
N GLU A 174 16.32 8.46 -31.31
CA GLU A 174 16.65 7.04 -31.44
C GLU A 174 15.53 6.12 -30.96
N ILE A 175 14.86 6.44 -29.85
CA ILE A 175 13.73 5.61 -29.36
C ILE A 175 12.57 5.66 -30.35
N LEU A 176 12.28 6.83 -30.92
CA LEU A 176 11.21 6.96 -31.91
C LEU A 176 11.54 6.20 -33.20
N TYR A 177 12.78 6.31 -33.68
CA TYR A 177 13.24 5.58 -34.85
C TYR A 177 13.21 4.06 -34.61
N SER A 178 13.76 3.61 -33.48
CA SER A 178 13.81 2.19 -33.11
C SER A 178 12.40 1.62 -32.90
N SER A 179 11.51 2.38 -32.28
CA SER A 179 10.10 1.98 -32.12
C SER A 179 9.42 1.79 -33.47
N ARG A 180 9.56 2.74 -34.41
CA ARG A 180 8.97 2.62 -35.76
C ARG A 180 9.51 1.41 -36.50
N LYS A 181 10.85 1.26 -36.52
CA LYS A 181 11.53 0.13 -37.16
C LYS A 181 11.05 -1.22 -36.61
N LEU A 182 10.91 -1.35 -35.30
CA LEU A 182 10.45 -2.59 -34.68
C LEU A 182 8.96 -2.85 -34.90
N VAL A 183 8.12 -1.81 -34.90
CA VAL A 183 6.70 -1.95 -35.28
C VAL A 183 6.58 -2.45 -36.72
N ASP A 184 7.31 -1.87 -37.66
CA ASP A 184 7.29 -2.29 -39.06
C ASP A 184 7.78 -3.75 -39.21
N LEU A 185 8.80 -4.15 -38.43
CA LEU A 185 9.29 -5.53 -38.41
C LEU A 185 8.26 -6.52 -37.85
N VAL A 186 7.55 -6.16 -36.78
CA VAL A 186 6.46 -6.96 -36.21
C VAL A 186 5.33 -7.13 -37.23
N LEU A 187 4.96 -6.05 -37.93
CA LEU A 187 3.90 -6.09 -38.93
C LEU A 187 4.28 -6.91 -40.17
N ALA A 188 5.54 -6.86 -40.60
CA ALA A 188 6.06 -7.65 -41.71
C ALA A 188 5.97 -9.16 -41.44
N HIS A 189 6.04 -9.57 -40.16
CA HIS A 189 5.99 -10.98 -39.75
C HIS A 189 4.68 -11.38 -39.07
N LYS A 190 3.62 -10.57 -39.17
CA LYS A 190 2.32 -10.84 -38.50
C LYS A 190 1.65 -12.15 -38.91
N GLU A 191 1.99 -12.69 -40.09
CA GLU A 191 1.47 -13.94 -40.64
C GLU A 191 2.39 -15.15 -40.38
N SER A 192 3.54 -14.93 -39.73
CA SER A 192 4.48 -16.00 -39.39
C SER A 192 3.95 -16.85 -38.24
N LYS A 193 4.16 -18.17 -38.30
CA LYS A 193 3.65 -19.13 -37.31
C LYS A 193 4.18 -18.91 -35.88
N SER A 194 5.38 -18.34 -35.73
CA SER A 194 5.96 -17.95 -34.43
C SER A 194 7.23 -17.11 -34.62
N TYR A 195 7.12 -15.84 -34.97
CA TYR A 195 8.28 -14.94 -35.12
C TYR A 195 8.67 -14.33 -33.77
N LYS A 196 9.94 -14.39 -33.37
CA LYS A 196 10.42 -13.88 -32.08
C LYS A 196 11.43 -12.77 -32.28
N LEU A 197 11.26 -11.70 -31.53
CA LEU A 197 12.20 -10.58 -31.46
C LEU A 197 12.64 -10.36 -30.03
N ALA A 198 13.91 -9.99 -29.83
CA ALA A 198 14.43 -9.60 -28.52
C ALA A 198 14.84 -8.13 -28.51
N ILE A 199 14.57 -7.45 -27.39
CA ILE A 199 15.17 -6.17 -27.01
C ILE A 199 16.14 -6.45 -25.85
N VAL A 200 17.43 -6.24 -26.07
CA VAL A 200 18.49 -6.57 -25.11
C VAL A 200 19.25 -5.32 -24.67
N GLY A 201 19.63 -5.25 -23.39
CA GLY A 201 20.36 -4.11 -22.84
C GLY A 201 20.38 -4.12 -21.31
N THR A 202 21.21 -3.26 -20.73
CA THR A 202 21.42 -3.22 -19.26
C THR A 202 20.16 -2.79 -18.48
N GLY A 203 20.15 -2.99 -17.15
CA GLY A 203 19.05 -2.58 -16.28
C GLY A 203 18.80 -1.07 -16.33
N GLY A 204 17.54 -0.62 -16.32
CA GLY A 204 17.20 0.81 -16.32
C GLY A 204 17.41 1.57 -17.64
N VAL A 205 17.91 0.92 -18.71
CA VAL A 205 18.21 1.57 -20.01
C VAL A 205 16.96 1.95 -20.83
N GLY A 206 15.78 1.42 -20.49
CA GLY A 206 14.52 1.75 -21.16
C GLY A 206 13.97 0.69 -22.12
N LYS A 207 14.40 -0.58 -22.00
CA LYS A 207 13.85 -1.71 -22.77
C LYS A 207 12.33 -1.83 -22.67
N THR A 208 11.81 -1.86 -21.44
CA THR A 208 10.37 -1.90 -21.14
C THR A 208 9.64 -0.71 -21.76
N THR A 209 10.23 0.49 -21.71
CA THR A 209 9.65 1.69 -22.34
C THR A 209 9.53 1.55 -23.85
N LEU A 210 10.56 0.99 -24.52
CA LEU A 210 10.54 0.72 -25.96
C LEU A 210 9.50 -0.36 -26.31
N ALA A 211 9.46 -1.45 -25.54
CA ALA A 211 8.46 -2.50 -25.72
C ALA A 211 7.03 -1.98 -25.50
N GLN A 212 6.80 -1.10 -24.52
CA GLN A 212 5.49 -0.48 -24.26
C GLN A 212 5.05 0.40 -25.43
N LYS A 213 5.96 1.12 -26.07
CA LYS A 213 5.64 1.89 -27.29
C LYS A 213 5.21 0.98 -28.43
N ILE A 214 5.89 -0.14 -28.63
CA ILE A 214 5.55 -1.13 -29.68
C ILE A 214 4.18 -1.76 -29.37
N TYR A 215 3.98 -2.23 -28.14
CA TYR A 215 2.74 -2.89 -27.73
C TYR A 215 1.52 -1.97 -27.80
N ASN A 216 1.70 -0.70 -27.46
CA ASN A 216 0.62 0.28 -27.49
C ASN A 216 0.41 0.95 -28.86
N ASP A 217 1.24 0.66 -29.85
CA ASP A 217 1.11 1.23 -31.19
C ASP A 217 -0.26 0.84 -31.80
N PRO A 218 -1.05 1.81 -32.32
CA PRO A 218 -2.36 1.53 -32.91
C PRO A 218 -2.31 0.48 -34.03
N LYS A 219 -1.22 0.44 -34.82
CA LYS A 219 -1.07 -0.55 -35.90
C LYS A 219 -0.95 -1.97 -35.34
N ILE A 220 -0.28 -2.15 -34.20
CA ILE A 220 -0.14 -3.45 -33.54
C ILE A 220 -1.47 -3.87 -32.90
N LYS A 221 -2.18 -2.95 -32.22
CA LYS A 221 -3.48 -3.26 -31.61
C LYS A 221 -4.51 -3.74 -32.63
N GLY A 222 -4.52 -3.17 -33.84
CA GLY A 222 -5.44 -3.59 -34.91
C GLY A 222 -5.04 -4.86 -35.68
N SER A 223 -3.80 -5.34 -35.54
CA SER A 223 -3.26 -6.41 -36.41
C SER A 223 -3.37 -7.83 -35.85
N PHE A 224 -3.55 -8.00 -34.53
CA PHE A 224 -3.61 -9.30 -33.87
C PHE A 224 -4.95 -9.50 -33.16
N LYS A 225 -5.47 -10.74 -33.13
CA LYS A 225 -6.74 -11.04 -32.43
C LYS A 225 -6.59 -11.11 -30.92
N LYS A 226 -5.38 -11.43 -30.43
CA LYS A 226 -5.06 -11.57 -29.01
C LYS A 226 -3.74 -10.87 -28.70
N HIS A 227 -3.70 -10.20 -27.56
CA HIS A 227 -2.51 -9.53 -27.05
C HIS A 227 -2.30 -9.91 -25.60
N ALA A 228 -1.04 -10.07 -25.20
CA ALA A 228 -0.71 -10.27 -23.80
C ALA A 228 0.64 -9.60 -23.49
N TRP A 229 0.69 -8.90 -22.36
CA TRP A 229 1.92 -8.41 -21.77
C TRP A 229 2.17 -9.14 -20.45
N ILE A 230 3.31 -9.82 -20.34
CA ILE A 230 3.68 -10.61 -19.18
C ILE A 230 5.03 -10.13 -18.68
N CYS A 231 5.09 -9.72 -17.42
CA CYS A 231 6.34 -9.40 -16.75
C CYS A 231 6.85 -10.67 -16.05
N VAL A 232 8.10 -11.04 -16.29
CA VAL A 232 8.66 -12.33 -15.87
C VAL A 232 9.70 -12.12 -14.77
N SER A 233 9.29 -12.27 -13.52
CA SER A 233 10.19 -12.20 -12.38
C SER A 233 11.29 -13.26 -12.43
N LYS A 234 12.44 -13.03 -11.77
CA LYS A 234 13.57 -13.97 -11.72
C LYS A 234 13.21 -15.37 -11.19
N ASP A 235 12.29 -15.43 -10.23
CA ASP A 235 11.76 -16.65 -9.61
C ASP A 235 10.26 -16.81 -9.88
N TYR A 236 9.87 -16.76 -11.16
CA TYR A 236 8.45 -16.86 -11.56
C TYR A 236 7.83 -18.24 -11.22
N ASP A 237 6.55 -18.19 -10.85
CA ASP A 237 5.68 -19.36 -10.71
C ASP A 237 5.03 -19.71 -12.05
N GLU A 238 5.30 -20.90 -12.59
CA GLU A 238 4.81 -21.37 -13.88
C GLU A 238 3.28 -21.35 -13.98
N ILE A 239 2.58 -21.78 -12.92
CA ILE A 239 1.12 -21.80 -12.88
C ILE A 239 0.57 -20.38 -12.86
N GLY A 240 1.16 -19.52 -12.03
CA GLY A 240 0.84 -18.10 -11.96
C GLY A 240 1.00 -17.39 -13.29
N LEU A 241 2.12 -17.64 -14.00
CA LEU A 241 2.42 -17.06 -15.30
C LEU A 241 1.42 -17.52 -16.37
N LEU A 242 1.11 -18.83 -16.45
CA LEU A 242 0.09 -19.35 -17.36
C LEU A 242 -1.30 -18.73 -17.09
N LYS A 243 -1.67 -18.61 -15.82
CA LYS A 243 -2.91 -17.94 -15.42
C LYS A 243 -2.91 -16.48 -15.87
N GLU A 244 -1.80 -15.78 -15.76
CA GLU A 244 -1.66 -14.38 -16.20
C GLU A 244 -1.84 -14.23 -17.71
N VAL A 245 -1.21 -15.09 -18.51
CA VAL A 245 -1.40 -15.13 -19.97
C VAL A 245 -2.87 -15.34 -20.31
N LEU A 246 -3.52 -16.34 -19.70
CA LEU A 246 -4.93 -16.63 -19.92
C LEU A 246 -5.85 -15.46 -19.59
N ARG A 247 -5.57 -14.73 -18.49
CA ARG A 247 -6.33 -13.53 -18.12
C ARG A 247 -6.21 -12.44 -19.18
N ASN A 248 -5.00 -12.17 -19.67
CA ASN A 248 -4.79 -11.17 -20.72
C ASN A 248 -5.51 -11.55 -22.02
N THR A 249 -5.70 -12.84 -22.28
CA THR A 249 -6.46 -13.33 -23.43
C THR A 249 -7.98 -13.39 -23.24
N GLY A 250 -8.49 -13.09 -22.04
CA GLY A 250 -9.92 -13.01 -21.73
C GLY A 250 -10.59 -14.33 -21.32
N VAL A 251 -9.85 -15.27 -20.70
CA VAL A 251 -10.37 -16.59 -20.29
C VAL A 251 -10.62 -16.65 -18.78
N HIS A 252 -11.82 -17.08 -18.37
CA HIS A 252 -12.19 -17.28 -16.96
C HIS A 252 -11.51 -18.50 -16.32
N ARG A 253 -11.12 -18.35 -15.05
CA ARG A 253 -10.29 -19.31 -14.29
C ARG A 253 -11.14 -20.09 -13.28
N LYS A 254 -10.67 -21.28 -12.89
CA LYS A 254 -11.16 -22.02 -11.71
C LYS A 254 -10.03 -22.17 -10.68
N GLN A 255 -10.34 -22.28 -9.40
CA GLN A 255 -9.34 -22.61 -8.38
C GLN A 255 -8.89 -24.08 -8.54
N GLY A 256 -7.62 -24.37 -8.25
CA GLY A 256 -7.07 -25.75 -8.27
C GLY A 256 -6.56 -26.27 -9.63
N GLU A 257 -6.55 -25.46 -10.69
CA GLU A 257 -6.13 -25.90 -12.03
C GLU A 257 -4.63 -26.29 -12.09
N THR A 258 -4.35 -27.44 -12.69
CA THR A 258 -2.99 -27.96 -12.91
C THR A 258 -2.28 -27.26 -14.07
N LYS A 259 -0.95 -27.35 -14.13
CA LYS A 259 -0.15 -26.82 -15.25
C LYS A 259 -0.65 -27.33 -16.60
N ALA A 260 -0.92 -28.63 -16.72
CA ALA A 260 -1.36 -29.26 -17.97
C ALA A 260 -2.75 -28.76 -18.41
N GLU A 261 -3.68 -28.59 -17.47
CA GLU A 261 -5.01 -28.03 -17.76
C GLU A 261 -4.93 -26.58 -18.27
N LEU A 262 -4.07 -25.77 -17.64
CA LEU A 262 -3.86 -24.37 -18.05
C LEU A 262 -3.19 -24.30 -19.42
N GLN A 263 -2.20 -25.14 -19.70
CA GLN A 263 -1.57 -25.22 -21.03
C GLN A 263 -2.58 -25.63 -22.10
N ARG A 264 -3.43 -26.63 -21.82
CA ARG A 264 -4.50 -27.05 -22.73
C ARG A 264 -5.51 -25.93 -23.00
N LYS A 265 -5.98 -25.24 -21.95
CA LYS A 265 -6.88 -24.08 -22.10
C LYS A 265 -6.25 -22.97 -22.92
N LEU A 266 -4.97 -22.71 -22.72
CA LEU A 266 -4.24 -21.71 -23.50
C LEU A 266 -4.17 -22.12 -24.98
N ALA A 267 -3.84 -23.38 -25.26
CA ALA A 267 -3.82 -23.93 -26.62
C ALA A 267 -5.19 -23.81 -27.30
N GLU A 268 -6.27 -24.24 -26.63
CA GLU A 268 -7.65 -24.11 -27.12
C GLU A 268 -8.03 -22.64 -27.40
N THR A 269 -7.63 -21.73 -26.52
CA THR A 269 -7.91 -20.29 -26.66
C THR A 269 -7.20 -19.69 -27.86
N MET A 270 -5.98 -20.15 -28.13
CA MET A 270 -5.08 -19.62 -29.15
C MET A 270 -5.28 -20.28 -30.53
N LYS A 271 -5.92 -21.45 -30.57
CA LYS A 271 -6.25 -22.19 -31.80
C LYS A 271 -6.98 -21.29 -32.81
N GLY A 272 -6.43 -21.20 -34.03
CA GLY A 272 -7.07 -20.44 -35.10
C GLY A 272 -6.93 -18.92 -35.03
N LYS A 273 -6.16 -18.36 -34.07
CA LYS A 273 -6.05 -16.92 -33.82
C LYS A 273 -4.63 -16.41 -34.02
N SER A 274 -4.52 -15.13 -34.39
CA SER A 274 -3.25 -14.40 -34.40
C SER A 274 -2.96 -13.80 -33.02
N PHE A 275 -1.71 -13.86 -32.57
CA PHE A 275 -1.34 -13.38 -31.24
C PHE A 275 -0.09 -12.48 -31.23
N PHE A 276 -0.08 -11.48 -30.35
CA PHE A 276 1.10 -10.69 -29.99
C PHE A 276 1.39 -10.84 -28.50
N LEU A 277 2.57 -11.37 -28.17
CA LEU A 277 2.97 -11.63 -26.79
C LEU A 277 4.23 -10.84 -26.45
N VAL A 278 4.19 -10.06 -25.37
CA VAL A 278 5.38 -9.46 -24.78
C VAL A 278 5.76 -10.23 -23.52
N LEU A 279 6.99 -10.75 -23.49
CA LEU A 279 7.64 -11.31 -22.30
C LEU A 279 8.69 -10.32 -21.83
N ASP A 280 8.35 -9.54 -20.81
CA ASP A 280 9.17 -8.45 -20.29
C ASP A 280 10.07 -8.92 -19.13
N ASP A 281 11.33 -8.49 -19.16
CA ASP A 281 12.45 -8.77 -18.23
C ASP A 281 12.74 -10.27 -18.01
N VAL A 282 12.88 -11.05 -19.09
CA VAL A 282 13.11 -12.50 -19.02
C VAL A 282 14.50 -12.85 -18.50
N TRP A 283 14.55 -13.62 -17.41
CA TRP A 283 15.78 -14.12 -16.77
C TRP A 283 16.13 -15.58 -17.08
N ARG A 284 15.18 -16.39 -17.58
CA ARG A 284 15.39 -17.81 -17.92
C ARG A 284 14.65 -18.17 -19.21
N SER A 285 15.31 -18.89 -20.11
CA SER A 285 14.72 -19.30 -21.40
C SER A 285 13.55 -20.29 -21.26
N ASN A 286 13.48 -21.03 -20.15
CA ASN A 286 12.48 -22.05 -19.86
C ASN A 286 11.04 -21.51 -19.91
N VAL A 287 10.84 -20.22 -19.61
CA VAL A 287 9.54 -19.54 -19.71
C VAL A 287 8.94 -19.71 -21.10
N TRP A 288 9.79 -19.60 -22.12
CA TRP A 288 9.39 -19.86 -23.49
C TRP A 288 9.48 -21.35 -23.81
N VAL A 289 10.69 -21.94 -23.65
CA VAL A 289 11.03 -23.28 -24.17
C VAL A 289 10.15 -24.38 -23.60
N ASP A 290 9.91 -24.36 -22.30
CA ASP A 290 9.25 -25.45 -21.57
C ASP A 290 7.77 -25.16 -21.26
N LEU A 291 7.43 -23.87 -21.08
CA LEU A 291 6.12 -23.48 -20.57
C LEU A 291 5.15 -23.01 -21.66
N LEU A 292 5.53 -22.00 -22.45
CA LEU A 292 4.61 -21.32 -23.38
C LEU A 292 4.67 -21.85 -24.80
N ARG A 293 5.83 -22.34 -25.28
CA ARG A 293 6.02 -22.78 -26.67
C ARG A 293 5.03 -23.87 -27.08
N ILE A 294 4.76 -24.83 -26.19
CA ILE A 294 3.86 -25.96 -26.47
C ILE A 294 2.44 -25.46 -26.72
N SER A 295 1.92 -24.60 -25.85
CA SER A 295 0.54 -24.08 -25.95
C SER A 295 0.36 -23.11 -27.11
N LEU A 296 1.39 -22.35 -27.47
CA LEU A 296 1.32 -21.33 -28.53
C LEU A 296 1.60 -21.88 -29.92
N HIS A 297 2.03 -23.14 -30.05
CA HIS A 297 2.24 -23.81 -31.34
C HIS A 297 0.93 -24.02 -32.13
N GLU A 298 -0.21 -24.09 -31.43
CA GLU A 298 -1.56 -24.23 -32.02
C GLU A 298 -2.10 -22.94 -32.67
N THR A 299 -1.34 -21.84 -32.59
CA THR A 299 -1.71 -20.56 -33.20
C THR A 299 -1.55 -20.59 -34.73
N VAL A 300 -2.31 -19.74 -35.43
CA VAL A 300 -2.17 -19.59 -36.90
C VAL A 300 -0.96 -18.74 -37.24
N ALA A 301 -0.79 -17.66 -36.47
CA ALA A 301 0.33 -16.76 -36.61
C ALA A 301 0.57 -16.03 -35.28
N GLY A 302 1.81 -15.64 -35.02
CA GLY A 302 2.05 -14.75 -33.91
C GLY A 302 3.49 -14.31 -33.76
N VAL A 303 3.60 -13.20 -33.04
CA VAL A 303 4.86 -12.52 -32.80
C VAL A 303 5.11 -12.42 -31.31
N ILE A 304 6.30 -12.82 -30.88
CA ILE A 304 6.74 -12.78 -29.49
C ILE A 304 7.86 -11.77 -29.33
N LEU A 305 7.63 -10.73 -28.56
CA LEU A 305 8.64 -9.74 -28.18
C LEU A 305 9.17 -10.08 -26.78
N VAL A 306 10.47 -10.33 -26.68
CA VAL A 306 11.16 -10.61 -25.42
C VAL A 306 11.99 -9.39 -25.04
N THR A 307 11.95 -8.95 -23.80
CA THR A 307 12.98 -8.04 -23.27
C THR A 307 13.85 -8.80 -22.28
N THR A 308 15.17 -8.59 -22.32
CA THR A 308 16.11 -9.26 -21.40
C THR A 308 17.38 -8.43 -21.22
N ARG A 309 18.14 -8.74 -20.16
CA ARG A 309 19.47 -8.15 -19.90
C ARG A 309 20.60 -8.99 -20.47
N ASP A 310 20.32 -10.24 -20.82
CA ASP A 310 21.33 -11.21 -21.22
C ASP A 310 21.08 -11.69 -22.66
N ASP A 311 22.02 -11.36 -23.55
CA ASP A 311 22.02 -11.78 -24.95
C ASP A 311 21.95 -13.32 -25.10
N GLN A 312 22.46 -14.09 -24.13
CA GLN A 312 22.41 -15.55 -24.15
C GLN A 312 21.00 -16.09 -23.97
N ILE A 313 20.15 -15.40 -23.21
CA ILE A 313 18.73 -15.79 -23.03
C ILE A 313 18.00 -15.65 -24.37
N ALA A 314 18.21 -14.53 -25.08
CA ALA A 314 17.64 -14.31 -26.41
C ALA A 314 18.06 -15.40 -27.40
N LYS A 315 19.36 -15.77 -27.40
CA LYS A 315 19.88 -16.87 -28.22
C LYS A 315 19.24 -18.22 -27.88
N ARG A 316 19.08 -18.55 -26.59
CA ARG A 316 18.44 -19.81 -26.14
C ARG A 316 16.95 -19.89 -26.49
N ILE A 317 16.25 -18.77 -26.48
CA ILE A 317 14.86 -18.66 -26.98
C ILE A 317 14.80 -18.84 -28.51
N GLY A 318 15.93 -18.60 -29.19
CA GLY A 318 16.08 -18.73 -30.64
C GLY A 318 15.42 -17.59 -31.39
N VAL A 319 15.61 -16.36 -30.92
CA VAL A 319 15.02 -15.17 -31.56
C VAL A 319 15.61 -14.90 -32.94
N GLU A 320 14.77 -14.49 -33.89
CA GLU A 320 15.14 -14.20 -35.26
C GLU A 320 15.73 -12.80 -35.42
N HIS A 321 15.31 -11.86 -34.56
CA HIS A 321 15.86 -10.50 -34.53
C HIS A 321 16.21 -10.07 -33.11
N THR A 322 17.39 -9.48 -32.93
CA THR A 322 17.80 -8.88 -31.65
C THR A 322 18.08 -7.40 -31.87
N HIS A 323 17.37 -6.55 -31.13
CA HIS A 323 17.60 -5.12 -31.06
C HIS A 323 18.31 -4.79 -29.75
N ARG A 324 19.52 -4.25 -29.84
CA ARG A 324 20.28 -3.82 -28.67
C ARG A 324 19.94 -2.37 -28.34
N VAL A 325 19.62 -2.11 -27.08
CA VAL A 325 19.42 -0.76 -26.54
C VAL A 325 20.69 -0.37 -25.81
N ASP A 326 21.43 0.56 -26.41
CA ASP A 326 22.66 1.10 -25.85
C ASP A 326 22.38 2.21 -24.83
N LEU A 327 23.40 2.55 -24.05
CA LEU A 327 23.36 3.69 -23.14
C LEU A 327 23.18 4.98 -23.96
N MET A 328 22.41 5.93 -23.43
CA MET A 328 22.26 7.22 -24.12
C MET A 328 23.56 8.03 -24.05
N SER A 329 23.75 8.92 -25.02
CA SER A 329 24.86 9.88 -24.95
C SER A 329 24.67 10.83 -23.76
N ALA A 330 25.78 11.39 -23.27
CA ALA A 330 25.72 12.33 -22.14
C ALA A 330 24.92 13.61 -22.49
N GLU A 331 24.86 13.96 -23.76
CA GLU A 331 24.11 15.11 -24.30
C GLU A 331 22.61 14.85 -24.26
N VAL A 332 22.18 13.66 -24.68
CA VAL A 332 20.77 13.24 -24.55
C VAL A 332 20.40 13.08 -23.07
N GLY A 333 21.33 12.58 -22.25
CA GLY A 333 21.15 12.48 -20.81
C GLY A 333 21.04 13.84 -20.11
N TRP A 334 21.79 14.84 -20.56
CA TRP A 334 21.65 16.22 -20.12
C TRP A 334 20.27 16.79 -20.46
N GLU A 335 19.79 16.55 -21.69
CA GLU A 335 18.42 16.90 -22.09
C GLU A 335 17.37 16.25 -21.18
N LEU A 336 17.55 14.96 -20.87
CA LEU A 336 16.64 14.24 -19.97
C LEU A 336 16.65 14.84 -18.56
N LEU A 337 17.83 15.20 -18.04
CA LEU A 337 18.00 15.70 -16.68
C LEU A 337 17.16 16.95 -16.46
N TRP A 338 17.39 18.01 -17.23
CA TRP A 338 16.69 19.28 -17.02
C TRP A 338 15.21 19.21 -17.37
N LYS A 339 14.81 18.43 -18.39
CA LYS A 339 13.38 18.19 -18.67
C LYS A 339 12.68 17.47 -17.53
N SER A 340 13.37 16.52 -16.89
CA SER A 340 12.84 15.80 -15.72
C SER A 340 12.79 16.64 -14.45
N MET A 341 13.43 17.82 -14.44
CA MET A 341 13.30 18.85 -13.40
C MET A 341 12.14 19.82 -13.66
N HIS A 342 11.30 19.56 -14.68
CA HIS A 342 10.23 20.46 -15.13
C HIS A 342 10.75 21.84 -15.56
N ILE A 343 11.92 21.87 -16.17
CA ILE A 343 12.48 23.08 -16.77
C ILE A 343 12.08 23.10 -18.24
N ASP A 344 11.42 24.17 -18.69
CA ASP A 344 10.90 24.26 -20.07
C ASP A 344 11.92 24.75 -21.10
N ASP A 345 13.03 25.36 -20.65
CA ASP A 345 14.06 25.95 -21.52
C ASP A 345 15.46 25.69 -20.95
N GLU A 346 16.32 25.06 -21.76
CA GLU A 346 17.72 24.75 -21.43
C GLU A 346 18.51 26.01 -21.04
N LYS A 347 18.16 27.19 -21.61
CA LYS A 347 18.85 28.46 -21.30
C LYS A 347 18.86 28.79 -19.80
N LYS A 348 17.87 28.31 -19.04
CA LYS A 348 17.76 28.51 -17.59
C LYS A 348 18.83 27.77 -16.79
N VAL A 349 19.43 26.74 -17.38
CA VAL A 349 20.44 25.87 -16.72
C VAL A 349 21.73 25.74 -17.53
N GLN A 350 21.92 26.60 -18.54
CA GLN A 350 23.09 26.55 -19.43
C GLN A 350 24.41 26.71 -18.67
N ASN A 351 24.41 27.55 -17.63
CA ASN A 351 25.55 27.76 -16.73
C ASN A 351 25.90 26.50 -15.90
N LEU A 352 24.95 25.57 -15.71
CA LEU A 352 25.13 24.32 -14.96
C LEU A 352 25.49 23.14 -15.86
N ARG A 353 25.53 23.32 -17.19
CA ARG A 353 25.68 22.25 -18.18
C ARG A 353 26.86 21.33 -17.91
N ASN A 354 28.03 21.89 -17.58
CA ASN A 354 29.23 21.08 -17.35
C ASN A 354 29.07 20.15 -16.14
N ILE A 355 28.50 20.65 -15.04
CA ILE A 355 28.23 19.86 -13.83
C ILE A 355 27.10 18.87 -14.10
N GLY A 356 26.06 19.28 -14.83
CA GLY A 356 24.95 18.42 -15.20
C GLY A 356 25.38 17.22 -16.05
N ILE A 357 26.29 17.42 -17.01
CA ILE A 357 26.89 16.33 -17.78
C ILE A 357 27.69 15.38 -16.88
N GLU A 358 28.41 15.90 -15.90
CA GLU A 358 29.13 15.06 -14.93
C GLU A 358 28.18 14.22 -14.08
N ILE A 359 27.08 14.80 -13.60
CA ILE A 359 26.01 14.09 -12.90
C ILE A 359 25.40 13.00 -13.78
N VAL A 360 25.14 13.29 -15.06
CA VAL A 360 24.63 12.29 -16.03
C VAL A 360 25.60 11.13 -16.20
N ARG A 361 26.91 11.40 -16.25
CA ARG A 361 27.94 10.35 -16.29
C ARG A 361 27.95 9.51 -15.02
N LYS A 362 27.80 10.15 -13.85
CA LYS A 362 27.67 9.42 -12.57
C LYS A 362 26.40 8.58 -12.48
N CYS A 363 25.36 8.94 -13.20
CA CYS A 363 24.16 8.11 -13.38
C CYS A 363 24.37 6.94 -14.38
N GLY A 364 25.58 6.72 -14.87
CA GLY A 364 25.88 5.69 -15.88
C GLY A 364 25.18 5.91 -17.21
N CYS A 365 24.75 7.14 -17.51
CA CYS A 365 23.88 7.46 -18.65
C CYS A 365 22.59 6.61 -18.69
N LEU A 366 22.06 6.21 -17.52
CA LEU A 366 20.81 5.44 -17.44
C LEU A 366 19.60 6.38 -17.26
N PRO A 367 18.56 6.26 -18.09
CA PRO A 367 17.37 7.10 -17.99
C PRO A 367 16.72 7.07 -16.60
N LEU A 368 16.68 5.90 -15.95
CA LEU A 368 16.13 5.76 -14.60
C LEU A 368 16.94 6.58 -13.58
N ALA A 369 18.25 6.37 -13.51
CA ALA A 369 19.12 7.04 -12.55
C ALA A 369 19.13 8.57 -12.77
N ILE A 370 19.10 9.01 -14.03
CA ILE A 370 18.98 10.42 -14.39
C ILE A 370 17.64 11.01 -13.90
N LYS A 371 16.51 10.34 -14.14
CA LYS A 371 15.19 10.82 -13.69
C LYS A 371 15.06 10.92 -12.18
N VAL A 372 15.56 9.90 -11.47
CA VAL A 372 15.57 9.87 -10.01
C VAL A 372 16.45 11.00 -9.46
N THR A 373 17.66 11.17 -10.00
CA THR A 373 18.58 12.27 -9.63
C THR A 373 18.03 13.64 -9.98
N ALA A 374 17.39 13.80 -11.14
CA ALA A 374 16.73 15.05 -11.54
C ALA A 374 15.70 15.48 -10.51
N SER A 375 14.88 14.55 -10.01
CA SER A 375 13.86 14.89 -9.01
C SER A 375 14.44 15.34 -7.67
N ALA A 376 15.61 14.81 -7.28
CA ALA A 376 16.34 15.27 -6.11
C ALA A 376 16.91 16.68 -6.31
N LEU A 377 17.49 16.94 -7.50
CA LEU A 377 18.00 18.26 -7.88
C LEU A 377 16.91 19.32 -8.04
N ALA A 378 15.71 18.94 -8.49
CA ALA A 378 14.57 19.84 -8.62
C ALA A 378 14.11 20.45 -7.27
N CYS A 379 14.51 19.82 -6.15
CA CYS A 379 14.26 20.33 -4.80
C CYS A 379 15.38 21.28 -4.30
N LYS A 380 16.38 21.60 -5.11
CA LYS A 380 17.54 22.45 -4.76
C LYS A 380 17.54 23.72 -5.61
N ASP A 381 18.24 24.74 -5.13
CA ASP A 381 18.48 25.94 -5.93
C ASP A 381 19.35 25.59 -7.14
N SER A 382 18.98 26.13 -8.31
CA SER A 382 19.72 25.97 -9.57
C SER A 382 21.00 26.82 -9.59
N THR A 383 21.89 26.60 -8.61
CA THR A 383 23.18 27.29 -8.48
C THR A 383 24.34 26.33 -8.62
N GLU A 384 25.47 26.84 -9.11
CA GLU A 384 26.69 26.05 -9.33
C GLU A 384 27.21 25.44 -8.02
N ASN A 385 27.12 26.19 -6.91
CA ASN A 385 27.57 25.75 -5.59
C ASN A 385 26.74 24.59 -5.06
N GLU A 386 25.40 24.65 -5.17
CA GLU A 386 24.53 23.56 -4.73
C GLU A 386 24.73 22.29 -5.56
N TRP A 387 24.89 22.41 -6.87
CA TRP A 387 25.13 21.25 -7.74
C TRP A 387 26.51 20.63 -7.52
N LYS A 388 27.57 21.44 -7.30
CA LYS A 388 28.88 20.94 -6.89
C LYS A 388 28.83 20.25 -5.54
N ARG A 389 28.07 20.80 -4.58
CA ARG A 389 27.86 20.20 -3.26
C ARG A 389 27.14 18.85 -3.36
N PHE A 390 26.10 18.77 -4.19
CA PHE A 390 25.40 17.52 -4.47
C PHE A 390 26.34 16.48 -5.10
N LEU A 391 27.10 16.88 -6.12
CA LEU A 391 28.08 16.03 -6.79
C LEU A 391 29.17 15.54 -5.82
N GLY A 392 29.66 16.39 -4.92
CA GLY A 392 30.66 16.02 -3.91
C GLY A 392 30.23 14.86 -2.99
N ARG A 393 28.92 14.62 -2.82
CA ARG A 393 28.40 13.49 -2.03
C ARG A 393 28.54 12.14 -2.74
N TYR A 394 28.69 12.12 -4.07
CA TYR A 394 28.95 10.86 -4.81
C TYR A 394 30.25 10.20 -4.35
N VAL A 395 31.30 10.98 -4.13
CA VAL A 395 32.62 10.47 -3.71
C VAL A 395 32.53 9.76 -2.35
N GLY A 396 31.65 10.20 -1.46
CA GLY A 396 31.44 9.55 -0.16
C GLY A 396 30.59 8.27 -0.20
N SER A 397 29.78 8.08 -1.25
CA SER A 397 28.83 6.95 -1.37
C SER A 397 29.39 5.73 -2.11
N GLN A 398 30.45 5.90 -2.93
CA GLN A 398 31.12 4.81 -3.66
C GLN A 398 31.71 3.72 -2.76
N ASP A 399 32.08 4.03 -1.52
CA ASP A 399 32.67 3.01 -0.61
C ASP A 399 31.62 2.10 0.05
N MET A 400 30.33 2.43 -0.03
CA MET A 400 29.23 1.67 0.59
C MET A 400 28.52 0.73 -0.39
N LEU A 401 28.71 0.93 -1.70
CA LEU A 401 27.97 0.27 -2.78
C LEU A 401 28.95 -0.17 -3.88
N SER A 402 28.61 -1.24 -4.60
CA SER A 402 29.57 -1.91 -5.49
C SER A 402 29.65 -1.30 -6.91
N ASP A 403 28.70 -0.42 -7.26
CA ASP A 403 28.53 0.16 -8.59
C ASP A 403 28.27 1.69 -8.52
N GLU A 404 28.78 2.44 -9.50
CA GLU A 404 28.52 3.88 -9.65
C GLU A 404 27.03 4.20 -9.78
N ILE A 405 26.28 3.30 -10.43
CA ILE A 405 24.81 3.41 -10.58
C ILE A 405 24.11 3.32 -9.22
N GLU A 406 24.55 2.41 -8.36
CA GLU A 406 24.00 2.28 -7.00
C GLU A 406 24.24 3.55 -6.19
N GLY A 407 25.41 4.19 -6.36
CA GLY A 407 25.72 5.49 -5.75
C GLY A 407 24.76 6.60 -6.17
N ALA A 408 24.41 6.69 -7.47
CA ALA A 408 23.45 7.68 -7.98
C ALA A 408 22.05 7.51 -7.39
N LEU A 409 21.58 6.26 -7.34
CA LEU A 409 20.27 5.94 -6.76
C LEU A 409 20.27 6.19 -5.23
N TYR A 410 21.36 5.85 -4.55
CA TYR A 410 21.51 6.09 -3.11
C TYR A 410 21.42 7.56 -2.74
N LEU A 411 22.03 8.46 -3.51
CA LEU A 411 21.97 9.90 -3.20
C LEU A 411 20.55 10.44 -3.27
N SER A 412 19.73 9.93 -4.18
CA SER A 412 18.33 10.33 -4.26
C SER A 412 17.51 9.81 -3.08
N TYR A 413 17.85 8.63 -2.55
CA TYR A 413 17.32 8.14 -1.27
C TYR A 413 17.81 9.00 -0.09
N ASP A 414 19.09 9.36 -0.07
CA ASP A 414 19.70 10.13 1.01
C ASP A 414 19.13 11.54 1.11
N ASP A 415 18.75 12.14 -0.03
CA ASP A 415 18.06 13.44 -0.12
C ASP A 415 16.54 13.39 0.16
N LEU A 416 15.95 12.20 0.38
CA LEU A 416 14.55 12.12 0.78
C LEU A 416 14.31 12.81 2.13
N PRO A 417 13.15 13.44 2.34
CA PRO A 417 12.68 13.78 3.68
C PRO A 417 12.65 12.54 4.57
N HIS A 418 12.99 12.70 5.86
CA HIS A 418 13.11 11.60 6.81
C HIS A 418 11.85 10.71 6.84
N HIS A 419 10.67 11.31 6.86
CA HIS A 419 9.38 10.58 6.87
C HIS A 419 9.16 9.68 5.64
N LEU A 420 9.76 9.98 4.48
CA LEU A 420 9.65 9.15 3.27
C LEU A 420 10.67 8.02 3.21
N LYS A 421 11.79 8.13 3.92
CA LYS A 421 12.87 7.13 3.84
C LYS A 421 12.39 5.76 4.30
N GLN A 422 11.65 5.68 5.41
CA GLN A 422 11.04 4.42 5.86
C GLN A 422 9.97 3.92 4.88
N CYS A 423 9.14 4.82 4.34
CA CYS A 423 8.10 4.48 3.38
C CYS A 423 8.70 3.83 2.11
N PHE A 424 9.78 4.40 1.57
CA PHE A 424 10.54 3.85 0.44
C PHE A 424 11.12 2.47 0.76
N LEU A 425 11.83 2.31 1.89
CA LEU A 425 12.42 1.02 2.27
C LEU A 425 11.35 -0.07 2.44
N TYR A 426 10.19 0.31 2.97
CA TYR A 426 9.07 -0.61 3.19
C TYR A 426 8.49 -1.13 1.87
N CYS A 427 8.51 -0.36 0.78
CA CYS A 427 8.14 -0.85 -0.56
C CYS A 427 9.04 -2.01 -1.03
N GLY A 428 10.28 -2.10 -0.53
CA GLY A 428 11.19 -3.22 -0.81
C GLY A 428 10.69 -4.58 -0.28
N LEU A 429 9.75 -4.59 0.67
CA LEU A 429 9.13 -5.81 1.20
C LEU A 429 8.19 -6.52 0.22
N TYR A 430 7.80 -5.84 -0.86
CA TYR A 430 7.01 -6.43 -1.93
C TYR A 430 7.90 -7.32 -2.80
N VAL A 431 7.34 -8.41 -3.34
CA VAL A 431 8.01 -9.25 -4.33
C VAL A 431 8.22 -8.48 -5.63
N GLU A 432 9.24 -8.87 -6.36
CA GLU A 432 9.60 -8.30 -7.66
C GLU A 432 8.38 -8.22 -8.59
N ASP A 433 8.26 -7.10 -9.31
CA ASP A 433 7.20 -6.79 -10.28
C ASP A 433 5.76 -6.78 -9.76
N SER A 434 5.54 -7.00 -8.47
CA SER A 434 4.21 -6.93 -7.88
C SER A 434 3.66 -5.51 -7.85
N THR A 435 2.36 -5.39 -8.12
CA THR A 435 1.66 -4.11 -8.04
C THR A 435 1.47 -3.73 -6.58
N ILE A 436 2.03 -2.58 -6.21
CA ILE A 436 1.82 -1.94 -4.91
C ILE A 436 0.55 -1.09 -5.02
N LEU A 437 -0.48 -1.47 -4.27
CA LEU A 437 -1.74 -0.73 -4.25
C LEU A 437 -1.66 0.40 -3.21
N ARG A 438 -1.91 1.65 -3.64
CA ARG A 438 -1.95 2.87 -2.81
C ARG A 438 -2.69 2.64 -1.49
N ARG A 439 -3.94 2.18 -1.54
CA ARG A 439 -4.78 1.96 -0.35
C ARG A 439 -4.22 0.93 0.62
N VAL A 440 -3.41 -0.02 0.15
CA VAL A 440 -2.79 -1.07 0.98
C VAL A 440 -1.50 -0.54 1.60
N ILE A 441 -0.61 0.05 0.78
CA ILE A 441 0.69 0.53 1.25
C ILE A 441 0.56 1.68 2.26
N THR A 442 -0.38 2.61 2.06
CA THR A 442 -0.60 3.72 3.01
C THR A 442 -1.06 3.22 4.37
N ARG A 443 -1.93 2.21 4.42
CA ARG A 443 -2.36 1.57 5.68
C ARG A 443 -1.22 0.84 6.38
N LEU A 444 -0.34 0.18 5.62
CA LEU A 444 0.84 -0.47 6.19
C LEU A 444 1.80 0.57 6.79
N TRP A 445 2.03 1.71 6.13
CA TRP A 445 2.84 2.80 6.68
C TRP A 445 2.23 3.41 7.95
N ILE A 446 0.90 3.58 8.00
CA ILE A 446 0.19 4.05 9.20
C ILE A 446 0.35 3.04 10.34
N ALA A 447 0.16 1.74 10.06
CA ALA A 447 0.28 0.67 11.06
C ALA A 447 1.70 0.53 11.62
N GLU A 448 2.71 0.69 10.78
CA GLU A 448 4.12 0.77 11.20
C GLU A 448 4.40 2.01 12.06
N GLY A 449 3.68 3.10 11.81
CA GLY A 449 3.84 4.39 12.47
C GLY A 449 4.85 5.29 11.77
N PHE A 450 4.96 5.20 10.43
CA PHE A 450 5.83 6.05 9.62
C PHE A 450 5.20 7.39 9.25
N VAL A 451 3.88 7.50 9.36
CA VAL A 451 3.13 8.70 8.98
C VAL A 451 3.03 9.63 10.18
N GLU A 452 3.44 10.89 9.99
CA GLU A 452 3.42 11.91 11.03
C GLU A 452 2.00 12.45 11.26
N GLU A 453 1.60 12.60 12.52
CA GLU A 453 0.33 13.23 12.87
C GLU A 453 0.45 14.76 12.75
N GLN A 454 -0.25 15.36 11.77
CA GLN A 454 -0.33 16.82 11.61
C GLN A 454 -1.67 17.34 12.17
N GLN A 455 -1.63 18.49 12.85
CA GLN A 455 -2.84 19.08 13.45
C GLN A 455 -3.90 19.35 12.37
N GLY A 456 -5.09 18.79 12.57
CA GLY A 456 -6.25 18.99 11.68
C GLY A 456 -6.23 18.15 10.39
N GLN A 457 -5.20 17.33 10.15
CA GLN A 457 -5.17 16.41 9.00
C GLN A 457 -5.44 14.96 9.39
N VAL A 458 -6.08 14.23 8.49
CA VAL A 458 -6.34 12.80 8.63
C VAL A 458 -5.08 12.04 8.17
N LEU A 459 -4.58 11.08 8.97
CA LEU A 459 -3.35 10.33 8.66
C LEU A 459 -3.37 9.69 7.28
N GLU A 460 -4.53 9.20 6.84
CA GLU A 460 -4.72 8.58 5.54
C GLU A 460 -4.49 9.57 4.39
N ASP A 461 -4.74 10.88 4.56
CA ASP A 461 -4.44 11.90 3.54
C ASP A 461 -2.93 12.16 3.48
N THR A 462 -2.28 12.33 4.63
CA THR A 462 -0.82 12.50 4.72
C THR A 462 -0.08 11.28 4.14
N ALA A 463 -0.57 10.06 4.40
CA ALA A 463 0.00 8.84 3.83
C ALA A 463 -0.15 8.77 2.31
N GLU A 464 -1.29 9.22 1.78
CA GLU A 464 -1.51 9.34 0.32
C GLU A 464 -0.57 10.38 -0.29
N ASP A 465 -0.33 11.50 0.38
CA ASP A 465 0.63 12.51 -0.06
C ASP A 465 2.05 11.94 -0.13
N TYR A 466 2.47 11.13 0.86
CA TYR A 466 3.76 10.43 0.83
C TYR A 466 3.87 9.47 -0.36
N TYR A 467 2.79 8.75 -0.67
CA TYR A 467 2.75 7.84 -1.83
C TYR A 467 2.94 8.61 -3.14
N TYR A 468 2.21 9.71 -3.30
CA TYR A 468 2.34 10.54 -4.49
C TYR A 468 3.72 11.20 -4.57
N GLU A 469 4.32 11.65 -3.46
CA GLU A 469 5.66 12.22 -3.49
C GLU A 469 6.71 11.21 -3.97
N LEU A 470 6.63 9.94 -3.54
CA LEU A 470 7.53 8.89 -4.04
C LEU A 470 7.36 8.64 -5.56
N ILE A 471 6.15 8.80 -6.10
CA ILE A 471 5.90 8.76 -7.55
C ILE A 471 6.52 9.99 -8.24
N HIS A 472 6.30 11.19 -7.73
CA HIS A 472 6.88 12.42 -8.30
C HIS A 472 8.41 12.40 -8.29
N ARG A 473 9.02 11.74 -7.30
CA ARG A 473 10.47 11.51 -7.22
C ARG A 473 10.98 10.38 -8.11
N ASN A 474 10.14 9.80 -8.97
CA ASN A 474 10.44 8.66 -9.84
C ASN A 474 10.95 7.40 -9.08
N LEU A 475 10.71 7.31 -7.77
CA LEU A 475 11.08 6.15 -6.95
C LEU A 475 10.03 5.04 -7.03
N LEU A 476 8.79 5.40 -7.40
CA LEU A 476 7.71 4.47 -7.73
C LEU A 476 7.17 4.80 -9.12
N GLN A 477 6.89 3.76 -9.91
CA GLN A 477 6.38 3.88 -11.27
C GLN A 477 4.86 3.63 -11.27
N PRO A 478 4.03 4.63 -11.61
CA PRO A 478 2.58 4.45 -11.57
C PRO A 478 2.10 3.51 -12.68
N ASP A 479 1.12 2.66 -12.36
CA ASP A 479 0.40 1.83 -13.33
C ASP A 479 -0.65 2.68 -14.04
N LYS A 480 -0.36 3.01 -15.30
CA LYS A 480 -1.19 3.87 -16.14
C LYS A 480 -2.53 3.23 -16.53
N ASN A 481 -2.71 1.94 -16.28
CA ASN A 481 -3.99 1.27 -16.51
C ASN A 481 -5.00 1.58 -15.39
N ASN A 482 -4.55 2.11 -14.25
CA ASN A 482 -5.44 2.52 -13.16
C ASN A 482 -5.77 4.01 -13.29
N PHE A 483 -7.07 4.31 -13.40
CA PHE A 483 -7.59 5.65 -13.65
C PHE A 483 -7.23 6.69 -12.56
N ASP A 484 -7.09 6.25 -11.32
CA ASP A 484 -6.70 7.06 -10.16
C ASP A 484 -5.25 6.82 -9.73
N LEU A 485 -4.48 6.10 -10.56
CA LEU A 485 -3.10 5.70 -10.29
C LEU A 485 -2.96 4.96 -8.95
N ALA A 486 -4.01 4.22 -8.57
CA ALA A 486 -4.04 3.44 -7.33
C ALA A 486 -3.02 2.30 -7.29
N GLY A 487 -2.41 1.93 -8.43
CA GLY A 487 -1.34 0.95 -8.49
C GLY A 487 -0.04 1.60 -8.92
N CYS A 488 1.08 1.16 -8.35
CA CYS A 488 2.43 1.45 -8.82
C CYS A 488 3.32 0.21 -8.74
N LYS A 489 4.51 0.28 -9.30
CA LYS A 489 5.58 -0.71 -9.16
C LYS A 489 6.88 -0.04 -8.72
N MET A 490 7.70 -0.76 -7.98
CA MET A 490 9.07 -0.33 -7.68
C MET A 490 10.01 -0.99 -8.70
N HIS A 491 10.81 -0.19 -9.40
CA HIS A 491 11.80 -0.71 -10.34
C HIS A 491 12.82 -1.58 -9.60
N ASP A 492 13.30 -2.66 -10.23
CA ASP A 492 14.15 -3.67 -9.58
C ASP A 492 15.45 -3.10 -8.98
N LEU A 493 16.16 -2.19 -9.69
CA LEU A 493 17.34 -1.49 -9.16
C LEU A 493 17.03 -0.68 -7.87
N LEU A 494 15.88 0.00 -7.83
CA LEU A 494 15.44 0.73 -6.63
C LEU A 494 15.05 -0.23 -5.50
N ARG A 495 14.43 -1.36 -5.85
CA ARG A 495 14.11 -2.42 -4.90
C ARG A 495 15.38 -3.06 -4.32
N GLN A 496 16.41 -3.30 -5.15
CA GLN A 496 17.71 -3.81 -4.72
C GLN A 496 18.38 -2.83 -3.75
N LEU A 497 18.38 -1.54 -4.08
CA LEU A 497 18.84 -0.49 -3.16
C LEU A 497 18.09 -0.53 -1.82
N ALA A 498 16.75 -0.59 -1.85
CA ALA A 498 15.94 -0.67 -0.63
C ALA A 498 16.25 -1.93 0.20
N CYS A 499 16.41 -3.09 -0.45
CA CYS A 499 16.78 -4.34 0.19
C CYS A 499 18.19 -4.25 0.79
N ASN A 500 19.16 -3.67 0.07
CA ASN A 500 20.53 -3.52 0.54
C ASN A 500 20.61 -2.62 1.78
N ILE A 501 19.88 -1.51 1.81
CA ILE A 501 19.83 -0.59 2.95
C ILE A 501 19.15 -1.24 4.17
N SER A 502 18.13 -2.08 3.94
CA SER A 502 17.31 -2.69 5.00
C SER A 502 17.66 -4.15 5.34
N ARG A 503 18.72 -4.72 4.75
CA ARG A 503 19.09 -6.15 4.81
C ARG A 503 19.25 -6.75 6.21
N GLU A 504 19.53 -5.91 7.21
CA GLU A 504 19.70 -6.36 8.59
C GLU A 504 18.37 -6.56 9.34
N GLU A 505 17.30 -5.92 8.87
CA GLU A 505 16.01 -5.86 9.57
C GLU A 505 14.86 -6.41 8.73
N CYS A 506 15.03 -6.49 7.42
CA CYS A 506 14.01 -6.89 6.47
C CYS A 506 14.42 -8.18 5.76
N PHE A 507 13.45 -9.08 5.60
CA PHE A 507 13.62 -10.30 4.81
C PHE A 507 12.41 -10.53 3.90
N VAL A 508 12.68 -10.90 2.65
CA VAL A 508 11.66 -11.31 1.67
C VAL A 508 12.10 -12.63 1.06
N GLY A 509 11.33 -13.69 1.26
CA GLY A 509 11.65 -15.00 0.73
C GLY A 509 11.01 -16.14 1.49
N ASP A 510 11.58 -17.32 1.35
CA ASP A 510 11.12 -18.52 2.06
C ASP A 510 11.63 -18.50 3.50
N ILE A 511 10.72 -18.48 4.47
CA ILE A 511 11.08 -18.41 5.90
C ILE A 511 11.81 -19.66 6.38
N GLU A 512 11.61 -20.81 5.73
CA GLU A 512 12.31 -22.06 6.05
C GLU A 512 13.81 -21.99 5.71
N SER A 513 14.23 -21.01 4.89
CA SER A 513 15.64 -20.79 4.58
C SER A 513 16.41 -20.06 5.69
N LEU A 514 15.70 -19.47 6.66
CA LEU A 514 16.30 -18.74 7.77
C LEU A 514 16.71 -19.67 8.91
N ARG A 515 17.80 -19.32 9.59
CA ARG A 515 18.16 -19.94 10.87
C ARG A 515 17.48 -19.20 12.02
N GLY A 516 17.40 -19.86 13.17
CA GLY A 516 16.83 -19.27 14.38
C GLY A 516 17.49 -17.94 14.80
N GLU A 517 18.81 -17.87 14.65
CA GLU A 517 19.61 -16.70 15.01
C GLU A 517 19.33 -15.49 14.12
N ASP A 518 19.03 -15.71 12.83
CA ASP A 518 18.76 -14.63 11.87
C ASP A 518 17.50 -13.85 12.27
N MET A 519 16.50 -14.57 12.77
CA MET A 519 15.20 -14.02 13.17
C MET A 519 15.25 -13.12 14.42
N SER A 520 16.36 -13.16 15.17
CA SER A 520 16.57 -12.24 16.31
C SER A 520 16.82 -10.79 15.87
N LYS A 521 17.38 -10.60 14.67
CA LYS A 521 17.75 -9.29 14.10
C LYS A 521 16.63 -8.70 13.25
N LEU A 522 15.82 -9.58 12.65
CA LEU A 522 14.72 -9.19 11.77
C LEU A 522 13.59 -8.48 12.52
N ARG A 523 13.10 -7.41 11.89
CA ARG A 523 11.94 -6.62 12.31
C ARG A 523 10.77 -6.80 11.36
N ARG A 524 11.02 -7.09 10.08
CA ARG A 524 9.99 -7.19 9.04
C ARG A 524 10.27 -8.38 8.14
N VAL A 525 9.27 -9.24 7.97
CA VAL A 525 9.37 -10.46 7.19
C VAL A 525 8.19 -10.54 6.24
N THR A 526 8.49 -10.69 4.95
CA THR A 526 7.53 -11.11 3.93
C THR A 526 7.86 -12.54 3.51
N VAL A 527 6.96 -13.47 3.80
CA VAL A 527 7.09 -14.87 3.46
C VAL A 527 6.50 -15.13 2.08
N VAL A 528 7.31 -15.74 1.23
CA VAL A 528 6.91 -16.31 -0.06
C VAL A 528 6.97 -17.83 0.09
N PRO A 529 5.86 -18.48 0.49
CA PRO A 529 5.86 -19.91 0.75
C PRO A 529 6.13 -20.69 -0.54
N LYS A 530 7.08 -21.63 -0.50
CA LYS A 530 7.32 -22.59 -1.59
C LYS A 530 6.52 -23.88 -1.44
N LYS A 531 5.99 -24.12 -0.25
CA LYS A 531 5.22 -25.31 0.14
C LYS A 531 3.86 -24.87 0.67
N ASP A 532 2.92 -25.80 0.68
CA ASP A 532 1.56 -25.56 1.18
C ASP A 532 1.51 -25.33 2.70
N MET A 533 2.49 -25.83 3.46
CA MET A 533 2.59 -25.64 4.91
C MET A 533 3.71 -24.67 5.24
N LEU A 534 3.45 -23.71 6.12
CA LEU A 534 4.44 -22.79 6.65
C LEU A 534 4.98 -23.32 7.98
N VAL A 535 6.25 -23.70 7.99
CA VAL A 535 6.97 -24.14 9.20
C VAL A 535 7.92 -23.04 9.64
N LEU A 536 7.81 -22.62 10.90
CA LEU A 536 8.76 -21.67 11.47
C LEU A 536 10.07 -22.39 11.82
N PRO A 537 11.24 -21.77 11.56
CA PRO A 537 12.50 -22.34 12.02
C PRO A 537 12.51 -22.50 13.55
N SER A 538 13.32 -23.43 14.08
CA SER A 538 13.50 -23.54 15.53
C SER A 538 14.11 -22.25 16.08
N MET A 539 13.48 -21.73 17.13
CA MET A 539 13.82 -20.48 17.82
C MET A 539 14.08 -20.73 19.30
N ASP A 540 14.33 -21.97 19.70
CA ASP A 540 14.36 -22.35 21.10
C ASP A 540 15.51 -21.60 21.78
N LYS A 541 15.15 -20.62 22.65
CA LYS A 541 16.02 -19.67 23.38
C LYS A 541 16.32 -18.32 22.71
N VAL A 542 15.69 -17.98 21.59
CA VAL A 542 15.89 -16.68 20.91
C VAL A 542 14.68 -15.76 21.11
N LYS A 543 14.92 -14.54 21.62
CA LYS A 543 13.88 -13.51 21.69
C LYS A 543 13.66 -12.91 20.31
N VAL A 544 12.53 -13.24 19.67
CA VAL A 544 12.16 -12.71 18.37
C VAL A 544 11.61 -11.29 18.52
N LYS A 545 12.07 -10.40 17.64
CA LYS A 545 11.85 -8.95 17.70
C LYS A 545 11.00 -8.42 16.55
N LEU A 546 10.22 -9.32 15.95
CA LEU A 546 9.47 -9.10 14.72
C LEU A 546 8.25 -8.20 14.93
N ARG A 547 8.10 -7.21 14.03
CA ARG A 547 6.99 -6.24 14.00
C ARG A 547 6.07 -6.44 12.81
N THR A 548 6.57 -6.97 11.70
CA THR A 548 5.77 -7.21 10.49
C THR A 548 5.95 -8.63 10.01
N PHE A 549 4.84 -9.31 9.82
CA PHE A 549 4.76 -10.63 9.21
C PHE A 549 3.69 -10.62 8.11
N ILE A 550 4.13 -10.75 6.86
CA ILE A 550 3.27 -10.74 5.68
C ILE A 550 3.44 -12.06 4.94
N THR A 551 2.36 -12.74 4.58
CA THR A 551 2.40 -13.88 3.66
C THR A 551 1.90 -13.49 2.30
N ILE A 552 2.62 -13.85 1.24
CA ILE A 552 2.14 -13.70 -0.14
C ILE A 552 1.52 -15.03 -0.59
N ARG A 553 0.24 -15.01 -0.97
CA ARG A 553 -0.53 -16.24 -1.32
C ARG A 553 -0.49 -17.23 -0.14
N GLY A 554 -1.20 -16.88 0.93
CA GLY A 554 -1.10 -17.52 2.23
C GLY A 554 -1.04 -19.07 2.21
N PRO A 555 -0.25 -19.67 3.10
CA PRO A 555 -0.10 -21.13 3.17
C PRO A 555 -1.44 -21.78 3.52
N HIS A 556 -1.60 -23.04 3.13
CA HIS A 556 -2.78 -23.84 3.49
C HIS A 556 -2.86 -24.11 4.99
N ARG A 557 -1.74 -24.08 5.73
CA ARG A 557 -1.75 -24.19 7.19
C ARG A 557 -0.69 -23.28 7.81
N ILE A 558 -1.06 -22.66 8.93
CA ILE A 558 -0.17 -21.86 9.77
C ILE A 558 -0.13 -22.51 11.15
N GLU A 559 1.07 -22.66 11.70
CA GLU A 559 1.26 -23.21 13.03
C GLU A 559 0.82 -22.20 14.11
N ASP A 560 0.00 -22.64 15.08
CA ASP A 560 -0.49 -21.79 16.19
C ASP A 560 0.63 -21.15 17.02
N THR A 561 1.83 -21.73 17.00
CA THR A 561 3.00 -21.20 17.71
C THR A 561 3.43 -19.84 17.18
N LEU A 562 3.04 -19.45 15.95
CA LEU A 562 3.29 -18.13 15.39
C LEU A 562 2.76 -17.02 16.32
N PHE A 563 1.52 -17.16 16.78
CA PHE A 563 0.87 -16.16 17.64
C PHE A 563 1.53 -16.07 19.02
N LYS A 564 2.05 -17.20 19.53
CA LYS A 564 2.77 -17.27 20.82
C LYS A 564 4.18 -16.69 20.76
N ARG A 565 4.80 -16.69 19.58
CA ARG A 565 6.20 -16.30 19.42
C ARG A 565 6.37 -14.83 19.05
N PHE A 566 5.48 -14.27 18.23
CA PHE A 566 5.67 -12.93 17.67
C PHE A 566 4.83 -11.86 18.40
N LEU A 567 5.13 -11.65 19.68
CA LEU A 567 4.36 -10.74 20.56
C LEU A 567 4.48 -9.26 20.21
N LEU A 568 5.50 -8.87 19.45
CA LEU A 568 5.79 -7.47 19.08
C LEU A 568 5.20 -7.08 17.72
N LEU A 569 4.37 -7.94 17.12
CA LEU A 569 3.75 -7.68 15.82
C LEU A 569 2.85 -6.44 15.86
N ARG A 570 3.04 -5.59 14.84
CA ARG A 570 2.20 -4.47 14.45
C ARG A 570 1.38 -4.79 13.21
N VAL A 571 1.97 -5.52 12.27
CA VAL A 571 1.34 -5.89 11.00
C VAL A 571 1.36 -7.40 10.87
N LEU A 572 0.16 -7.97 10.72
CA LEU A 572 -0.03 -9.38 10.43
C LEU A 572 -0.95 -9.53 9.21
N VAL A 573 -0.41 -10.03 8.11
CA VAL A 573 -1.15 -10.29 6.87
C VAL A 573 -1.08 -11.78 6.56
N LEU A 574 -2.22 -12.47 6.69
CA LEU A 574 -2.38 -13.91 6.47
C LEU A 574 -3.40 -14.19 5.36
N ASN A 575 -3.58 -13.26 4.43
CA ASN A 575 -4.57 -13.37 3.38
C ASN A 575 -4.39 -14.64 2.53
N TYR A 576 -5.51 -15.24 2.10
CA TYR A 576 -5.58 -16.51 1.38
C TYR A 576 -5.08 -17.74 2.14
N ALA A 577 -4.73 -17.63 3.43
CA ALA A 577 -4.41 -18.81 4.23
C ALA A 577 -5.68 -19.57 4.64
N LEU A 578 -5.63 -20.90 4.77
CA LEU A 578 -6.78 -21.68 5.26
C LEU A 578 -6.87 -21.66 6.80
N VAL A 579 -6.84 -20.47 7.38
CA VAL A 579 -7.08 -20.28 8.81
C VAL A 579 -8.57 -20.41 9.06
N GLN A 580 -8.99 -21.42 9.82
CA GLN A 580 -10.40 -21.69 10.14
C GLN A 580 -10.84 -21.02 11.45
N SER A 581 -9.92 -20.89 12.40
CA SER A 581 -10.15 -20.27 13.70
C SER A 581 -8.91 -19.54 14.18
N PHE A 582 -9.11 -18.47 14.95
CA PHE A 582 -8.03 -17.79 15.65
C PHE A 582 -7.96 -18.25 17.10
N PRO A 583 -6.77 -18.53 17.64
CA PRO A 583 -6.64 -18.84 19.06
C PRO A 583 -6.95 -17.59 19.90
N ASP A 584 -7.53 -17.78 21.09
CA ASP A 584 -7.78 -16.71 22.06
C ASP A 584 -6.53 -15.89 22.40
N TYR A 585 -5.34 -16.47 22.18
CA TYR A 585 -4.04 -15.84 22.35
C TYR A 585 -3.85 -14.56 21.53
N ILE A 586 -4.65 -14.34 20.47
CA ILE A 586 -4.57 -13.11 19.67
C ILE A 586 -4.68 -11.84 20.51
N GLY A 587 -5.43 -11.87 21.63
CA GLY A 587 -5.56 -10.76 22.56
C GLY A 587 -4.26 -10.35 23.27
N GLU A 588 -3.22 -11.19 23.24
CA GLU A 588 -1.90 -10.86 23.79
C GLU A 588 -1.03 -10.02 22.83
N LEU A 589 -1.38 -9.95 21.54
CA LEU A 589 -0.68 -9.15 20.53
C LEU A 589 -1.02 -7.66 20.64
N ILE A 590 -0.84 -7.06 21.82
CA ILE A 590 -1.28 -5.69 22.13
C ILE A 590 -0.64 -4.61 21.25
N HIS A 591 0.44 -4.92 20.54
CA HIS A 591 1.12 -4.03 19.59
C HIS A 591 0.47 -4.03 18.20
N LEU A 592 -0.44 -4.97 17.94
CA LEU A 592 -1.02 -5.18 16.61
C LEU A 592 -1.85 -3.96 16.20
N ARG A 593 -1.56 -3.44 15.01
CA ARG A 593 -2.22 -2.29 14.39
C ARG A 593 -2.92 -2.66 13.08
N LEU A 594 -2.44 -3.68 12.37
CA LEU A 594 -3.07 -4.20 11.17
C LEU A 594 -3.20 -5.72 11.24
N LEU A 595 -4.42 -6.21 11.07
CA LEU A 595 -4.75 -7.63 10.92
C LEU A 595 -5.51 -7.82 9.60
N ASP A 596 -4.90 -8.51 8.65
CA ASP A 596 -5.52 -8.85 7.37
C ASP A 596 -5.70 -10.37 7.23
N LEU A 597 -6.96 -10.79 7.21
CA LEU A 597 -7.41 -12.18 7.08
C LEU A 597 -8.29 -12.37 5.84
N ASP A 598 -8.11 -11.53 4.82
CA ASP A 598 -8.90 -11.61 3.62
C ASP A 598 -8.79 -12.99 2.95
N TYR A 599 -9.91 -13.46 2.39
CA TYR A 599 -10.00 -14.74 1.71
C TYR A 599 -9.57 -15.95 2.56
N THR A 600 -9.68 -15.85 3.89
CA THR A 600 -9.47 -16.99 4.80
C THR A 600 -10.77 -17.75 5.04
N GLY A 601 -10.66 -18.96 5.60
CA GLY A 601 -11.79 -19.81 5.96
C GLY A 601 -12.34 -19.55 7.36
N ILE A 602 -12.05 -18.38 7.94
CA ILE A 602 -12.36 -18.09 9.34
C ILE A 602 -13.87 -18.10 9.59
N SER A 603 -14.32 -18.86 10.58
CA SER A 603 -15.75 -18.95 10.93
C SER A 603 -16.18 -18.02 12.06
N CYS A 604 -15.24 -17.67 12.96
CA CYS A 604 -15.48 -16.75 14.07
C CYS A 604 -14.19 -16.04 14.50
N LEU A 605 -14.34 -14.87 15.12
CA LEU A 605 -13.28 -14.17 15.82
C LEU A 605 -13.45 -14.38 17.34
N PRO A 606 -12.36 -14.59 18.11
CA PRO A 606 -12.45 -14.74 19.56
C PRO A 606 -12.79 -13.41 20.25
N GLU A 607 -13.48 -13.46 21.39
CA GLU A 607 -13.79 -12.26 22.21
C GLU A 607 -12.51 -11.55 22.71
N SER A 608 -11.38 -12.26 22.81
CA SER A 608 -10.10 -11.66 23.17
C SER A 608 -9.62 -10.59 22.18
N ILE A 609 -10.18 -10.51 20.96
CA ILE A 609 -9.89 -9.47 19.98
C ILE A 609 -10.08 -8.06 20.55
N GLY A 610 -11.03 -7.86 21.47
CA GLY A 610 -11.25 -6.55 22.12
C GLY A 610 -10.08 -6.07 22.96
N SER A 611 -9.11 -6.93 23.28
CA SER A 611 -7.86 -6.55 23.95
C SER A 611 -6.90 -5.78 23.05
N LEU A 612 -7.07 -5.85 21.72
CA LEU A 612 -6.22 -5.19 20.73
C LEU A 612 -6.52 -3.70 20.61
N LYS A 613 -6.28 -2.93 21.68
CA LYS A 613 -6.61 -1.50 21.74
C LYS A 613 -5.84 -0.66 20.72
N ASN A 614 -4.70 -1.13 20.21
CA ASN A 614 -3.92 -0.42 19.20
C ASN A 614 -4.30 -0.81 17.75
N LEU A 615 -5.28 -1.70 17.55
CA LEU A 615 -5.70 -2.12 16.22
C LEU A 615 -6.32 -0.96 15.45
N GLN A 616 -5.79 -0.68 14.27
CA GLN A 616 -6.21 0.39 13.37
C GLN A 616 -6.89 -0.17 12.12
N VAL A 617 -6.51 -1.36 11.66
CA VAL A 617 -7.03 -1.98 10.44
C VAL A 617 -7.39 -3.43 10.72
N LEU A 618 -8.64 -3.79 10.42
CA LEU A 618 -9.14 -5.17 10.45
C LEU A 618 -9.74 -5.50 9.09
N SER A 619 -9.14 -6.46 8.38
CA SER A 619 -9.63 -6.93 7.09
C SER A 619 -10.12 -8.37 7.15
N LEU A 620 -11.38 -8.59 6.77
CA LEU A 620 -12.09 -9.87 6.76
C LEU A 620 -12.84 -10.07 5.43
N ARG A 621 -12.35 -9.48 4.34
CA ARG A 621 -13.01 -9.54 3.03
C ARG A 621 -13.07 -10.98 2.54
N HIS A 622 -14.19 -11.35 1.93
CA HIS A 622 -14.40 -12.66 1.35
C HIS A 622 -14.20 -13.85 2.32
N CYS A 623 -14.38 -13.61 3.63
CA CYS A 623 -14.44 -14.67 4.65
C CYS A 623 -15.84 -15.27 4.68
N LYS A 624 -16.14 -16.18 3.76
CA LYS A 624 -17.51 -16.71 3.55
C LYS A 624 -18.08 -17.51 4.72
N ALA A 625 -17.21 -18.13 5.52
CA ALA A 625 -17.64 -18.89 6.70
C ALA A 625 -17.94 -18.00 7.93
N LEU A 626 -17.61 -16.70 7.86
CA LEU A 626 -17.78 -15.77 8.97
C LEU A 626 -19.22 -15.23 8.96
N HIS A 627 -20.02 -15.68 9.93
CA HIS A 627 -21.44 -15.31 10.04
C HIS A 627 -21.74 -14.32 11.18
N SER A 628 -20.87 -14.21 12.18
CA SER A 628 -21.08 -13.36 13.36
C SER A 628 -19.80 -12.63 13.78
N LEU A 629 -19.97 -11.42 14.31
CA LEU A 629 -18.89 -10.64 14.91
C LEU A 629 -19.01 -10.58 16.45
N PRO A 630 -17.90 -10.71 17.19
CA PRO A 630 -17.92 -10.71 18.67
C PRO A 630 -18.24 -9.33 19.25
N LEU A 631 -18.85 -9.29 20.44
CA LEU A 631 -19.23 -8.03 21.11
C LEU A 631 -18.00 -7.18 21.44
N ALA A 632 -16.89 -7.84 21.81
CA ALA A 632 -15.61 -7.21 22.09
C ALA A 632 -15.03 -6.36 20.95
N MET A 633 -15.50 -6.54 19.71
CA MET A 633 -15.09 -5.70 18.57
C MET A 633 -15.43 -4.21 18.78
N THR A 634 -16.50 -3.91 19.53
CA THR A 634 -16.89 -2.53 19.88
C THR A 634 -15.88 -1.83 20.80
N GLN A 635 -14.93 -2.59 21.36
CA GLN A 635 -13.90 -2.07 22.24
C GLN A 635 -12.59 -1.69 21.52
N LEU A 636 -12.52 -1.86 20.20
CA LEU A 636 -11.38 -1.52 19.35
C LEU A 636 -11.31 0.00 19.10
N CYS A 637 -11.09 0.76 20.16
CA CYS A 637 -11.26 2.21 20.16
C CYS A 637 -10.36 2.99 19.20
N ASN A 638 -9.27 2.41 18.66
CA ASN A 638 -8.38 3.03 17.68
C ASN A 638 -8.62 2.52 16.23
N LEU A 639 -9.67 1.73 15.99
CA LEU A 639 -9.96 1.17 14.68
C LEU A 639 -10.34 2.27 13.69
N ARG A 640 -9.64 2.28 12.55
CA ARG A 640 -9.78 3.25 11.45
C ARG A 640 -10.35 2.63 10.20
N CYS A 641 -10.01 1.37 9.93
CA CYS A 641 -10.42 0.66 8.73
C CYS A 641 -11.00 -0.69 9.09
N PHE A 642 -12.22 -0.97 8.61
CA PHE A 642 -12.87 -2.25 8.79
C PHE A 642 -13.50 -2.74 7.49
N PHE A 643 -13.09 -3.92 7.02
CA PHE A 643 -13.52 -4.48 5.73
C PHE A 643 -14.19 -5.85 5.89
N LEU A 644 -15.45 -5.92 5.48
CA LEU A 644 -16.32 -7.10 5.51
C LEU A 644 -16.88 -7.48 4.13
N ILE A 645 -16.47 -6.80 3.05
CA ILE A 645 -16.99 -7.07 1.70
C ILE A 645 -16.88 -8.56 1.37
N GLY A 646 -18.00 -9.19 1.00
CA GLY A 646 -18.07 -10.58 0.59
C GLY A 646 -17.97 -11.60 1.73
N ALA A 647 -18.04 -11.16 3.00
CA ALA A 647 -18.35 -12.03 4.13
C ALA A 647 -19.87 -12.14 4.31
N ASP A 648 -20.35 -13.33 4.68
CA ASP A 648 -21.78 -13.62 4.83
C ASP A 648 -22.25 -13.33 6.28
N ILE A 649 -21.99 -12.10 6.73
CA ILE A 649 -22.28 -11.63 8.08
C ILE A 649 -23.78 -11.49 8.28
N ASN A 650 -24.34 -12.27 9.21
CA ASN A 650 -25.76 -12.23 9.59
C ASN A 650 -25.97 -11.65 10.98
N HIS A 651 -24.91 -11.55 11.78
CA HIS A 651 -24.98 -11.11 13.17
C HIS A 651 -23.85 -10.13 13.47
N VAL A 652 -24.21 -8.91 13.86
CA VAL A 652 -23.26 -7.85 14.25
C VAL A 652 -23.53 -7.36 15.67
N PRO A 653 -22.50 -6.91 16.41
CA PRO A 653 -22.69 -6.36 17.74
C PRO A 653 -23.23 -4.92 17.68
N LYS A 654 -24.05 -4.54 18.66
CA LYS A 654 -24.52 -3.16 18.80
C LYS A 654 -23.40 -2.22 19.22
N GLY A 655 -23.35 -1.01 18.65
CA GLY A 655 -22.41 0.04 19.06
C GLY A 655 -21.19 0.21 18.16
N ILE A 656 -21.35 0.01 16.85
CA ILE A 656 -20.32 0.40 15.86
C ILE A 656 -20.04 1.90 15.92
N GLY A 657 -21.05 2.71 16.29
CA GLY A 657 -20.91 4.15 16.52
C GLY A 657 -19.92 4.52 17.64
N LYS A 658 -19.50 3.58 18.50
CA LYS A 658 -18.45 3.80 19.51
C LYS A 658 -17.06 3.94 18.89
N LEU A 659 -16.86 3.45 17.67
CA LEU A 659 -15.57 3.46 16.98
C LEU A 659 -15.33 4.80 16.26
N LYS A 660 -15.08 5.85 17.04
CA LYS A 660 -15.04 7.26 16.59
C LYS A 660 -13.97 7.58 15.52
N PHE A 661 -12.90 6.78 15.44
CA PHE A 661 -11.82 6.97 14.45
C PHE A 661 -12.04 6.20 13.15
N LEU A 662 -13.18 5.51 12.99
CA LEU A 662 -13.48 4.82 11.74
C LEU A 662 -13.50 5.82 10.57
N ASN A 663 -12.67 5.49 9.58
CA ASN A 663 -12.40 6.25 8.39
C ASN A 663 -12.80 5.49 7.13
N ALA A 664 -12.68 4.16 7.14
CA ALA A 664 -13.15 3.31 6.05
C ALA A 664 -13.93 2.13 6.61
N LEU A 665 -15.18 1.99 6.19
CA LEU A 665 -16.04 0.87 6.54
C LEU A 665 -16.65 0.28 5.28
N GLN A 666 -16.30 -0.96 4.97
CA GLN A 666 -16.85 -1.64 3.80
C GLN A 666 -17.55 -2.93 4.16
N GLY A 667 -18.67 -3.21 3.49
CA GLY A 667 -19.54 -4.33 3.79
C GLY A 667 -20.41 -4.08 5.03
N PHE A 668 -20.89 -2.86 5.26
CA PHE A 668 -21.84 -2.54 6.33
C PHE A 668 -23.21 -3.17 6.02
N PRO A 669 -23.65 -4.21 6.76
CA PRO A 669 -24.98 -4.76 6.57
C PRO A 669 -26.00 -3.87 7.29
N VAL A 670 -26.93 -3.28 6.56
CA VAL A 670 -28.03 -2.53 7.19
C VAL A 670 -29.00 -3.51 7.86
N GLY A 671 -29.31 -3.26 9.14
CA GLY A 671 -30.24 -4.06 9.95
C GLY A 671 -31.63 -3.43 10.02
N ASN A 672 -32.62 -4.22 10.43
CA ASN A 672 -34.03 -3.78 10.53
C ASN A 672 -34.37 -3.13 11.89
N GLY A 673 -33.37 -2.89 12.75
CA GLY A 673 -33.55 -2.37 14.10
C GLY A 673 -34.28 -3.37 15.00
N SER A 674 -33.55 -4.22 15.72
CA SER A 674 -34.15 -5.09 16.74
C SER A 674 -33.96 -4.48 18.12
N ASP A 675 -35.07 -4.10 18.76
CA ASP A 675 -35.05 -3.69 20.16
C ASP A 675 -34.74 -4.91 21.04
N ASN A 676 -33.59 -4.86 21.74
CA ASN A 676 -33.25 -5.64 22.96
C ASN A 676 -32.29 -6.84 22.86
N ALA A 677 -31.49 -7.02 21.79
CA ALA A 677 -30.40 -8.01 21.77
C ALA A 677 -29.01 -7.37 21.64
N ASP A 678 -28.00 -7.93 22.32
CA ASP A 678 -26.58 -7.52 22.18
C ASP A 678 -26.03 -7.79 20.76
N VAL A 679 -26.75 -8.62 19.99
CA VAL A 679 -26.44 -9.05 18.63
C VAL A 679 -27.67 -8.77 17.74
N GLN A 680 -27.45 -8.12 16.60
CA GLN A 680 -28.49 -7.69 15.66
C GLN A 680 -28.22 -8.21 14.24
N ASP A 681 -29.25 -8.23 13.39
CA ASP A 681 -29.22 -8.76 12.00
C ASP A 681 -28.49 -7.84 10.99
N GLY A 682 -28.14 -6.64 11.45
CA GLY A 682 -27.30 -5.64 10.80
C GLY A 682 -27.19 -4.40 11.69
N TRP A 683 -26.40 -3.41 11.28
CA TRP A 683 -26.31 -2.15 12.02
C TRP A 683 -27.40 -1.17 11.58
N GLU A 684 -27.92 -0.40 12.54
CA GLU A 684 -28.78 0.75 12.27
C GLU A 684 -27.97 1.84 11.56
N LEU A 685 -28.55 2.49 10.55
CA LEU A 685 -27.89 3.55 9.79
C LEU A 685 -27.54 4.75 10.67
N GLU A 686 -28.37 5.02 11.67
CA GLU A 686 -28.20 6.08 12.66
C GLU A 686 -26.89 5.96 13.45
N GLU A 687 -26.32 4.75 13.61
CA GLU A 687 -25.02 4.57 14.25
C GLU A 687 -23.87 5.24 13.47
N LEU A 688 -24.02 5.44 12.15
CA LEU A 688 -23.05 6.15 11.33
C LEU A 688 -22.96 7.63 11.69
N SER A 689 -23.98 8.22 12.32
CA SER A 689 -23.96 9.64 12.75
C SER A 689 -22.77 9.95 13.67
N PHE A 690 -22.36 8.98 14.50
CA PHE A 690 -21.24 9.13 15.45
C PHE A 690 -19.84 9.01 14.81
N VAL A 691 -19.76 8.58 13.55
CA VAL A 691 -18.50 8.34 12.84
C VAL A 691 -18.22 9.48 11.85
N SER A 692 -17.68 10.58 12.35
CA SER A 692 -17.49 11.82 11.56
C SER A 692 -16.29 11.82 10.62
N GLN A 693 -15.27 10.98 10.88
CA GLN A 693 -14.03 10.91 10.09
C GLN A 693 -14.12 10.00 8.85
N MET A 694 -15.32 9.52 8.50
CA MET A 694 -15.54 8.57 7.41
C MET A 694 -15.11 9.16 6.06
N ARG A 695 -14.20 8.47 5.38
CA ARG A 695 -13.73 8.73 4.00
C ARG A 695 -14.23 7.73 2.97
N SER A 696 -14.50 6.49 3.38
CA SER A 696 -14.99 5.44 2.48
C SER A 696 -16.05 4.58 3.16
N LEU A 697 -17.22 4.50 2.53
CA LEU A 697 -18.35 3.71 3.03
C LEU A 697 -18.88 2.78 1.94
N ASN A 698 -19.12 1.51 2.29
CA ASN A 698 -19.91 0.60 1.48
C ASN A 698 -21.07 0.02 2.29
N LEU A 699 -22.28 0.37 1.88
CA LEU A 699 -23.55 -0.08 2.45
C LEU A 699 -24.10 -1.25 1.63
N ASN A 700 -24.49 -2.31 2.33
CA ASN A 700 -25.12 -3.51 1.77
C ASN A 700 -26.45 -3.76 2.50
N ARG A 701 -27.31 -4.61 1.92
CA ARG A 701 -28.63 -4.96 2.48
C ARG A 701 -29.56 -3.76 2.65
N LEU A 702 -29.50 -2.80 1.73
CA LEU A 702 -30.30 -1.57 1.77
C LEU A 702 -31.83 -1.79 1.81
N LYS A 703 -32.33 -2.97 1.46
CA LYS A 703 -33.75 -3.34 1.65
C LYS A 703 -34.23 -3.17 3.10
N ASN A 704 -33.31 -3.31 4.06
CA ASN A 704 -33.58 -3.19 5.49
C ASN A 704 -33.60 -1.72 5.97
N ALA A 705 -33.30 -0.76 5.10
CA ALA A 705 -33.29 0.66 5.45
C ALA A 705 -34.70 1.30 5.44
N ALA A 706 -35.76 0.54 5.18
CA ALA A 706 -37.14 1.04 5.02
C ALA A 706 -37.66 1.80 6.25
N HIS A 707 -37.12 1.50 7.44
CA HIS A 707 -37.50 2.12 8.71
C HIS A 707 -36.56 3.27 9.14
N CYS A 708 -35.61 3.68 8.30
CA CYS A 708 -34.72 4.79 8.59
C CYS A 708 -35.53 6.09 8.75
N THR A 709 -35.43 6.72 9.91
CA THR A 709 -36.21 7.94 10.22
C THR A 709 -35.45 9.23 9.88
N SER A 710 -34.16 9.12 9.56
CA SER A 710 -33.27 10.25 9.33
C SER A 710 -32.81 10.36 7.88
N ASN A 711 -33.12 11.48 7.24
CA ASN A 711 -32.76 11.77 5.86
C ASN A 711 -31.33 12.35 5.70
N THR A 712 -30.53 12.39 6.78
CA THR A 712 -29.26 13.16 6.81
C THR A 712 -28.04 12.36 7.26
N VAL A 713 -28.14 11.03 7.38
CA VAL A 713 -27.08 10.15 7.91
C VAL A 713 -25.73 10.31 7.19
N LEU A 714 -25.75 10.60 5.89
CA LEU A 714 -24.55 10.77 5.06
C LEU A 714 -24.17 12.23 4.79
N ALA A 715 -25.14 13.16 4.89
CA ALA A 715 -24.96 14.54 4.47
C ALA A 715 -23.96 15.31 5.36
N ASP A 716 -23.80 14.90 6.61
CA ASP A 716 -22.86 15.49 7.57
C ASP A 716 -21.41 14.95 7.43
N LYS A 717 -21.18 13.94 6.60
CA LYS A 717 -19.88 13.25 6.43
C LYS A 717 -18.93 14.03 5.51
N LYS A 718 -18.47 15.19 5.96
CA LYS A 718 -17.58 16.11 5.23
C LYS A 718 -16.27 15.50 4.69
N HIS A 719 -15.85 14.34 5.19
CA HIS A 719 -14.65 13.64 4.73
C HIS A 719 -14.93 12.52 3.72
N LEU A 720 -16.19 12.18 3.44
CA LEU A 720 -16.55 11.03 2.61
C LEU A 720 -16.20 11.28 1.13
N LYS A 721 -15.22 10.53 0.64
CA LYS A 721 -14.74 10.59 -0.76
C LYS A 721 -15.28 9.44 -1.61
N VAL A 722 -15.56 8.28 -0.99
CA VAL A 722 -15.95 7.05 -1.70
C VAL A 722 -17.21 6.46 -1.08
N LEU A 723 -18.26 6.33 -1.87
CA LEU A 723 -19.52 5.70 -1.47
C LEU A 723 -19.86 4.55 -2.40
N THR A 724 -20.16 3.38 -1.84
CA THR A 724 -20.74 2.25 -2.56
C THR A 724 -22.07 1.89 -1.92
N VAL A 725 -23.13 1.87 -2.71
CA VAL A 725 -24.48 1.46 -2.29
C VAL A 725 -24.86 0.20 -3.05
N GLU A 726 -25.17 -0.85 -2.32
CA GLU A 726 -25.52 -2.16 -2.86
C GLU A 726 -26.88 -2.61 -2.32
N TRP A 727 -27.85 -2.77 -3.22
CA TRP A 727 -29.14 -3.35 -2.89
C TRP A 727 -29.04 -4.88 -2.89
N THR A 728 -29.70 -5.59 -1.97
CA THR A 728 -29.48 -7.05 -1.81
C THR A 728 -30.75 -7.87 -2.03
N GLU A 729 -30.91 -8.40 -3.26
CA GLU A 729 -31.32 -9.77 -3.61
C GLU A 729 -31.32 -9.89 -5.16
N GLN A 730 -30.63 -10.88 -5.74
CA GLN A 730 -30.96 -11.35 -7.08
C GLN A 730 -32.09 -12.37 -6.90
N ARG A 731 -33.31 -12.00 -7.28
CA ARG A 731 -34.40 -12.97 -7.49
C ARG A 731 -34.54 -13.23 -8.98
N GLU A 732 -34.89 -14.46 -9.34
CA GLU A 732 -35.33 -14.81 -10.70
C GLU A 732 -36.76 -14.34 -10.96
N GLU A 733 -37.49 -13.94 -9.91
CA GLU A 733 -38.88 -13.46 -9.95
C GLU A 733 -38.98 -11.94 -10.16
N GLU A 734 -40.10 -11.49 -10.75
CA GLU A 734 -40.42 -10.07 -10.92
C GLU A 734 -40.60 -9.39 -9.55
N TYR A 735 -39.95 -8.22 -9.38
CA TYR A 735 -40.06 -7.42 -8.15
C TYR A 735 -41.49 -6.90 -7.96
N GLN A 736 -42.01 -6.98 -6.73
CA GLN A 736 -43.30 -6.39 -6.39
C GLN A 736 -43.21 -4.86 -6.46
N GLU A 737 -44.33 -4.20 -6.77
CA GLU A 737 -44.37 -2.73 -6.91
C GLU A 737 -43.94 -2.01 -5.61
N GLU A 738 -44.30 -2.59 -4.46
CA GLU A 738 -43.92 -2.09 -3.13
C GLU A 738 -42.39 -2.11 -2.92
N ASP A 739 -41.70 -3.16 -3.37
CA ASP A 739 -40.24 -3.28 -3.27
C ASP A 739 -39.53 -2.22 -4.13
N ILE A 740 -40.07 -1.95 -5.33
CA ILE A 740 -39.55 -0.93 -6.25
C ILE A 740 -39.69 0.46 -5.62
N CYS A 741 -40.89 0.79 -5.09
CA CYS A 741 -41.14 2.06 -4.42
C CYS A 741 -40.26 2.24 -3.18
N ASN A 742 -40.04 1.18 -2.40
CA ASN A 742 -39.16 1.19 -1.24
C ASN A 742 -37.70 1.48 -1.65
N ALA A 743 -37.22 0.85 -2.73
CA ALA A 743 -35.87 1.12 -3.24
C ALA A 743 -35.66 2.57 -3.69
N GLU A 744 -36.63 3.14 -4.40
CA GLU A 744 -36.61 4.54 -4.78
C GLU A 744 -36.60 5.46 -3.55
N SER A 745 -37.45 5.17 -2.55
CA SER A 745 -37.54 5.95 -1.32
C SER A 745 -36.23 5.94 -0.51
N VAL A 746 -35.64 4.76 -0.28
CA VAL A 746 -34.37 4.62 0.45
C VAL A 746 -33.23 5.35 -0.26
N PHE A 747 -33.11 5.19 -1.58
CA PHE A 747 -32.07 5.87 -2.34
C PHE A 747 -32.24 7.40 -2.35
N GLU A 748 -33.49 7.90 -2.33
CA GLU A 748 -33.77 9.34 -2.21
C GLU A 748 -33.28 9.91 -0.87
N GLN A 749 -33.41 9.15 0.23
CA GLN A 749 -32.98 9.55 1.57
C GLN A 749 -31.46 9.51 1.79
N LEU A 750 -30.73 8.69 1.02
CA LEU A 750 -29.28 8.53 1.15
C LEU A 750 -28.50 9.64 0.42
N ILE A 751 -28.71 10.89 0.82
CA ILE A 751 -28.07 12.06 0.20
C ILE A 751 -26.56 12.08 0.55
N PRO A 752 -25.66 11.86 -0.43
CA PRO A 752 -24.21 11.93 -0.19
C PRO A 752 -23.75 13.37 0.01
N PRO A 753 -22.55 13.61 0.58
CA PRO A 753 -22.00 14.96 0.69
C PRO A 753 -21.40 15.45 -0.64
N ARG A 754 -21.34 16.78 -0.83
CA ARG A 754 -20.91 17.44 -2.08
C ARG A 754 -19.45 17.17 -2.49
N ASN A 755 -18.60 16.77 -1.54
CA ASN A 755 -17.19 16.46 -1.76
C ASN A 755 -16.94 15.00 -2.15
N LEU A 756 -17.99 14.24 -2.49
CA LEU A 756 -17.86 12.86 -2.94
C LEU A 756 -17.12 12.79 -4.29
N GLU A 757 -16.07 11.96 -4.36
CA GLU A 757 -15.23 11.79 -5.54
C GLU A 757 -15.56 10.52 -6.32
N GLN A 758 -15.99 9.46 -5.64
CA GLN A 758 -16.30 8.16 -6.24
C GLN A 758 -17.65 7.62 -5.76
N LEU A 759 -18.52 7.26 -6.70
CA LEU A 759 -19.83 6.68 -6.42
C LEU A 759 -20.00 5.36 -7.17
N PHE A 760 -20.35 4.31 -6.45
CA PHE A 760 -20.62 2.99 -6.99
C PHE A 760 -22.05 2.56 -6.61
N ILE A 761 -22.90 2.38 -7.62
CA ILE A 761 -24.28 1.89 -7.45
C ILE A 761 -24.34 0.46 -7.97
N ARG A 762 -24.83 -0.46 -7.14
CA ARG A 762 -24.90 -1.89 -7.48
C ARG A 762 -26.27 -2.46 -7.19
N LEU A 763 -26.73 -3.33 -8.09
CA LEU A 763 -27.96 -4.13 -7.93
C LEU A 763 -29.23 -3.29 -7.71
N TYR A 764 -29.23 -2.03 -8.17
CA TYR A 764 -30.39 -1.16 -8.05
C TYR A 764 -31.49 -1.59 -9.03
N PHE A 765 -32.73 -1.68 -8.55
CA PHE A 765 -33.88 -2.15 -9.35
C PHE A 765 -35.07 -1.17 -9.27
N GLY A 766 -34.89 0.02 -8.71
CA GLY A 766 -35.84 1.12 -8.86
C GLY A 766 -35.93 1.58 -10.32
N ARG A 767 -37.08 2.13 -10.71
CA ARG A 767 -37.31 2.61 -12.08
C ARG A 767 -36.69 4.00 -12.30
N ARG A 768 -36.56 4.79 -11.23
CA ARG A 768 -35.98 6.14 -11.26
C ARG A 768 -34.77 6.24 -10.34
N TYR A 769 -33.80 7.06 -10.72
CA TYR A 769 -32.73 7.45 -9.81
C TYR A 769 -33.17 8.61 -8.89
N PRO A 770 -32.48 8.83 -7.76
CA PRO A 770 -32.77 9.94 -6.87
C PRO A 770 -32.69 11.32 -7.50
N THR A 771 -33.41 12.30 -6.95
CA THR A 771 -33.45 13.67 -7.48
C THR A 771 -32.10 14.38 -7.40
N TRP A 772 -31.25 14.02 -6.44
CA TRP A 772 -29.89 14.55 -6.31
C TRP A 772 -28.91 13.94 -7.33
N PHE A 773 -29.23 12.80 -7.94
CA PHE A 773 -28.32 12.05 -8.81
C PHE A 773 -28.20 12.68 -10.20
N GLY A 774 -26.97 12.90 -10.65
CA GLY A 774 -26.68 13.55 -11.94
C GLY A 774 -26.95 15.07 -11.97
N THR A 775 -27.14 15.71 -10.81
CA THR A 775 -27.20 17.17 -10.70
C THR A 775 -25.82 17.76 -10.39
N THR A 776 -25.65 19.07 -10.59
CA THR A 776 -24.41 19.80 -10.20
C THR A 776 -24.13 19.76 -8.70
N TYR A 777 -25.04 19.21 -7.87
CA TYR A 777 -24.80 18.93 -6.46
C TYR A 777 -23.56 18.04 -6.25
N LEU A 778 -23.33 17.06 -7.12
CA LEU A 778 -22.17 16.16 -7.09
C LEU A 778 -20.98 16.71 -7.90
N CYS A 779 -20.68 18.00 -7.75
CA CYS A 779 -19.66 18.66 -8.55
C CYS A 779 -18.25 18.07 -8.40
N SER A 780 -17.94 17.41 -7.28
CA SER A 780 -16.63 16.80 -7.02
C SER A 780 -16.48 15.37 -7.58
N LEU A 781 -17.54 14.81 -8.16
CA LEU A 781 -17.55 13.41 -8.59
C LEU A 781 -16.64 13.20 -9.80
N VAL A 782 -15.63 12.35 -9.63
CA VAL A 782 -14.61 12.02 -10.66
C VAL A 782 -14.90 10.68 -11.33
N HIS A 783 -15.41 9.71 -10.55
CA HIS A 783 -15.66 8.35 -11.03
C HIS A 783 -17.05 7.88 -10.61
N LEU A 784 -17.81 7.41 -11.60
CA LEU A 784 -19.13 6.82 -11.42
C LEU A 784 -19.16 5.43 -12.01
N ALA A 785 -19.63 4.46 -11.23
CA ALA A 785 -19.88 3.11 -11.72
C ALA A 785 -21.28 2.63 -11.35
N ILE A 786 -22.05 2.22 -12.36
CA ILE A 786 -23.38 1.63 -12.22
C ILE A 786 -23.29 0.18 -12.67
N ARG A 787 -23.62 -0.75 -11.77
CA ARG A 787 -23.55 -2.19 -12.07
C ARG A 787 -24.85 -2.89 -11.78
N TYR A 788 -25.33 -3.66 -12.75
CA TYR A 788 -26.51 -4.50 -12.63
C TYR A 788 -27.76 -3.70 -12.22
N SER A 789 -27.98 -2.55 -12.87
CA SER A 789 -29.20 -1.76 -12.69
C SER A 789 -30.31 -2.32 -13.56
N GLN A 790 -31.35 -2.90 -12.97
CA GLN A 790 -32.28 -3.77 -13.72
C GLN A 790 -33.47 -3.03 -14.34
N SER A 791 -34.05 -2.02 -13.66
CA SER A 791 -35.36 -1.46 -14.04
C SER A 791 -35.30 -0.01 -14.51
N CYS A 792 -34.14 0.64 -14.43
CA CYS A 792 -34.01 2.04 -14.80
C CYS A 792 -33.79 2.19 -16.32
N VAL A 793 -34.60 3.03 -16.96
CA VAL A 793 -34.62 3.22 -18.42
C VAL A 793 -33.81 4.43 -18.87
N ASP A 794 -33.77 5.46 -18.03
CA ASP A 794 -33.19 6.77 -18.33
C ASP A 794 -32.05 7.10 -17.36
N LEU A 795 -30.87 7.44 -17.89
CA LEU A 795 -29.81 8.04 -17.08
C LEU A 795 -30.15 9.51 -16.78
N PRO A 796 -29.82 10.01 -15.58
CA PRO A 796 -29.87 11.45 -15.31
C PRO A 796 -28.84 12.19 -16.19
N PRO A 797 -28.85 13.53 -16.24
CA PRO A 797 -27.94 14.31 -17.08
C PRO A 797 -26.50 14.32 -16.54
N LEU A 798 -25.84 13.16 -16.51
CA LEU A 798 -24.48 12.96 -16.01
C LEU A 798 -23.43 13.84 -16.72
N GLY A 799 -23.71 14.26 -17.95
CA GLY A 799 -22.87 15.21 -18.70
C GLY A 799 -22.77 16.60 -18.08
N GLN A 800 -23.66 16.96 -17.14
CA GLN A 800 -23.60 18.23 -16.41
C GLN A 800 -22.62 18.20 -15.22
N LEU A 801 -22.03 17.04 -14.91
CA LEU A 801 -21.06 16.89 -13.83
C LEU A 801 -19.68 17.39 -14.27
N PRO A 802 -19.16 18.49 -13.70
CA PRO A 802 -18.00 19.20 -14.24
C PRO A 802 -16.67 18.43 -14.11
N ASN A 803 -16.56 17.54 -13.12
CA ASN A 803 -15.32 16.81 -12.82
C ASN A 803 -15.38 15.32 -13.17
N LEU A 804 -16.48 14.84 -13.78
CA LEU A 804 -16.64 13.43 -14.10
C LEU A 804 -15.69 13.04 -15.23
N LYS A 805 -14.71 12.20 -14.92
CA LYS A 805 -13.69 11.72 -15.89
C LYS A 805 -13.96 10.30 -16.34
N TYR A 806 -14.54 9.47 -15.47
CA TYR A 806 -14.67 8.04 -15.68
C TYR A 806 -16.10 7.57 -15.41
N LEU A 807 -16.68 6.88 -16.38
CA LEU A 807 -18.01 6.28 -16.29
C LEU A 807 -17.95 4.81 -16.70
N LEU A 808 -18.41 3.94 -15.81
CA LEU A 808 -18.54 2.50 -16.04
C LEU A 808 -20.00 2.08 -15.88
N ILE A 809 -20.60 1.51 -16.92
CA ILE A 809 -21.96 0.95 -16.85
C ILE A 809 -21.89 -0.51 -17.30
N VAL A 810 -22.25 -1.44 -16.40
CA VAL A 810 -22.14 -2.88 -16.67
C VAL A 810 -23.42 -3.59 -16.24
N GLY A 811 -23.97 -4.46 -17.10
CA GLY A 811 -25.11 -5.32 -16.74
C GLY A 811 -26.43 -4.59 -16.52
N SER A 812 -26.58 -3.36 -17.03
CA SER A 812 -27.78 -2.54 -16.90
C SER A 812 -28.61 -2.56 -18.18
N TYR A 813 -29.35 -3.65 -18.40
CA TYR A 813 -29.97 -3.96 -19.70
C TYR A 813 -31.20 -3.11 -20.06
N ALA A 814 -31.89 -2.51 -19.09
CA ALA A 814 -33.07 -1.68 -19.32
C ALA A 814 -32.74 -0.23 -19.75
N LEU A 815 -31.49 0.20 -19.63
CA LEU A 815 -31.06 1.55 -19.99
C LEU A 815 -31.12 1.75 -21.51
N THR A 816 -32.00 2.63 -21.98
CA THR A 816 -32.20 2.91 -23.42
C THR A 816 -31.98 4.37 -23.81
N LYS A 817 -31.91 5.31 -22.86
CA LYS A 817 -31.71 6.75 -23.12
C LYS A 817 -30.64 7.39 -22.22
N GLY A 818 -30.05 8.51 -22.67
CA GLY A 818 -29.13 9.35 -21.88
C GLY A 818 -27.66 9.35 -22.29
N TYR A 819 -27.26 8.55 -23.29
CA TYR A 819 -25.87 8.46 -23.76
C TYR A 819 -25.37 9.70 -24.53
N ALA A 820 -26.28 10.50 -25.08
CA ALA A 820 -25.96 11.61 -25.98
C ALA A 820 -25.34 12.85 -25.31
N GLN A 821 -25.22 12.89 -23.97
CA GLN A 821 -24.76 14.07 -23.21
C GLN A 821 -23.34 13.93 -22.63
N LEU A 822 -22.59 12.86 -22.94
CA LEU A 822 -21.38 12.45 -22.21
C LEU A 822 -20.04 12.90 -22.83
N GLY A 823 -20.00 14.05 -23.52
CA GLY A 823 -18.79 14.54 -24.17
C GLY A 823 -17.60 14.69 -23.21
N GLY A 824 -16.47 14.02 -23.47
CA GLY A 824 -15.24 14.11 -22.68
C GLY A 824 -15.04 13.05 -21.59
N VAL A 825 -15.99 12.13 -21.41
CA VAL A 825 -15.90 11.05 -20.40
C VAL A 825 -15.26 9.79 -21.01
N VAL A 826 -14.31 9.18 -20.29
CA VAL A 826 -13.71 7.90 -20.69
C VAL A 826 -14.66 6.76 -20.32
N PHE A 827 -15.08 6.00 -21.34
CA PHE A 827 -15.91 4.80 -21.19
C PHE A 827 -15.04 3.55 -21.02
N PHE A 828 -15.41 2.70 -20.06
CA PHE A 828 -14.82 1.39 -19.83
C PHE A 828 -15.84 0.27 -19.98
#